data_AF-A0A916EQH3-F1
#
_entry.id   AF-A0A916EQH3-F1
#
_cell.length_a   1.000
_cell.length_b   1.000
_cell.length_c   1.000
_cell.angle_alpha   90.00
_cell.angle_beta   90.00
_cell.angle_gamma   90.00
#
_symmetry.space_group_name_H-M   'P 1'
#
loop_
_entity.id
_entity.type
_entity.pdbx_description
1 polymer ?
#
loop_
_entity_poly.entity_id
_entity_poly.type
_entity_poly.pdbx_seq_one_letter_code
_entity_poly.pdbx_strand_id
1 'polypeptide(L)'
;MFNKILIANRGEIACRVAATARRLGVLTVAVYSDADADARHVRACDEAVHVGGNAPRDSYLQWQRIIDAARATGAQAVHPGYGFLSENEDFARACADAGLVFIGPPASAIAAMGSKSAAKALMEKAGVPLVPGYHGSNNEPAFLAAEAARIGYPVLIKASAGGGGKGMRRVDSAPDFEAALASCQREAKASFGNDHVLVERYVTRPRHIEIQVFGDGHGNCVYLFERDCSVQRRHQKVLEEAPAPGMSAARRAEMGAAAVAAAQAVGYVGAGTVEFIAEPAEGGDLRFYFMEMNTRLQVEHPVTEAITGLDLVEWQLRVASGEPLPLRQEQLVMRGHAIEARICAENPDANFLPATGTLQVARWPAHVAFERSPGDGRLARVDSGVREGDAISPWYDSMIAKLIVWGETREQALARLAAALRDTHIMGLNTNVAFLRRVVASRAFASADLDTALIEREHAALFEAPPLPDAWAVAAVAAHRLAAEAALEDADPWSRRDGWRLHGGAQRQLSLQRGGQALQPSFERLHDGGTVLALGGQRWAFAARALGDGRHDVSLGTERLTISVYNRGERFAVFAEAGSALVDELDPLAHAADHAGAEGRLTAPMPGKMVSFLARVGDAVKRGQPLAVMEAMKMEHTVSAPHDGVVEELLYAVGDQVAEGGELLRLGPARPAA
;
A
#
# COMPACT_ATOMS: atom_id res chain seq x y z
N MET A 1 9.58 -29.59 15.08
CA MET A 1 9.01 -28.26 15.38
C MET A 1 9.98 -27.46 16.25
N PHE A 2 10.19 -26.18 15.94
CA PHE A 2 11.00 -25.27 16.76
C PHE A 2 10.35 -24.95 18.11
N ASN A 3 11.16 -24.67 19.12
CA ASN A 3 10.71 -24.16 20.41
C ASN A 3 10.69 -22.63 20.44
N LYS A 4 11.66 -21.97 19.79
CA LYS A 4 11.79 -20.51 19.75
C LYS A 4 12.37 -20.05 18.41
N ILE A 5 11.76 -19.01 17.84
CA ILE A 5 12.24 -18.35 16.60
C ILE A 5 12.39 -16.85 16.81
N LEU A 6 13.30 -16.23 16.05
CA LEU A 6 13.40 -14.77 15.93
C LEU A 6 12.73 -14.33 14.63
N ILE A 7 11.95 -13.25 14.69
CA ILE A 7 11.31 -12.65 13.52
C ILE A 7 12.11 -11.42 13.11
N ALA A 8 12.86 -11.51 12.02
CA ALA A 8 13.76 -10.47 11.53
C ALA A 8 13.01 -9.45 10.65
N ASN A 9 11.90 -8.93 11.16
CA ASN A 9 11.03 -7.98 10.45
C ASN A 9 10.19 -7.16 11.45
N ARG A 10 9.36 -6.26 10.92
CA ARG A 10 8.49 -5.34 11.69
C ARG A 10 7.05 -5.34 11.16
N GLY A 11 6.20 -4.53 11.79
CA GLY A 11 4.89 -4.18 11.25
C GLY A 11 3.95 -5.38 11.17
N GLU A 12 3.11 -5.41 10.13
CA GLU A 12 2.04 -6.41 10.00
C GLU A 12 2.60 -7.83 9.86
N ILE A 13 3.66 -8.01 9.07
CA ILE A 13 4.24 -9.33 8.81
C ILE A 13 4.85 -9.95 10.06
N ALA A 14 5.47 -9.15 10.92
CA ALA A 14 5.97 -9.67 12.18
C ALA A 14 4.83 -10.13 13.09
N CYS A 15 3.71 -9.40 13.11
CA CYS A 15 2.50 -9.81 13.83
C CYS A 15 1.88 -11.09 13.22
N ARG A 16 1.83 -11.17 11.88
CA ARG A 16 1.32 -12.31 11.11
C ARG A 16 2.08 -13.59 11.45
N VAL A 17 3.42 -13.52 11.49
CA VAL A 17 4.26 -14.66 11.83
C VAL A 17 4.11 -15.04 13.30
N ALA A 18 4.11 -14.05 14.20
CA ALA A 18 3.93 -14.28 15.63
C ALA A 18 2.58 -14.94 15.96
N ALA A 19 1.51 -14.55 15.27
CA ALA A 19 0.19 -15.15 15.44
C ALA A 19 0.19 -16.67 15.15
N THR A 20 0.80 -17.09 14.04
CA THR A 20 0.92 -18.52 13.70
C THR A 20 1.86 -19.25 14.64
N ALA A 21 3.02 -18.68 14.97
CA ALA A 21 3.96 -19.29 15.91
C ALA A 21 3.30 -19.55 17.27
N ARG A 22 2.56 -18.57 17.81
CA ARG A 22 1.78 -18.70 19.04
C ARG A 22 0.73 -19.81 18.97
N ARG A 23 -0.02 -19.92 17.87
CA ARG A 23 -1.01 -20.99 17.64
C ARG A 23 -0.36 -22.38 17.67
N LEU A 24 0.89 -22.48 17.25
CA LEU A 24 1.66 -23.73 17.21
C LEU A 24 2.50 -23.97 18.47
N GLY A 25 2.43 -23.09 19.47
CA GLY A 25 3.19 -23.21 20.72
C GLY A 25 4.68 -22.89 20.59
N VAL A 26 5.07 -22.13 19.56
CA VAL A 26 6.46 -21.70 19.31
C VAL A 26 6.67 -20.30 19.89
N LEU A 27 7.68 -20.15 20.76
CA LEU A 27 8.06 -18.85 21.32
C LEU A 27 8.66 -17.94 20.26
N THR A 28 8.47 -16.63 20.42
CA THR A 28 8.84 -15.63 19.43
C THR A 28 9.64 -14.49 20.03
N VAL A 29 10.66 -14.08 19.28
CA VAL A 29 11.49 -12.91 19.57
C VAL A 29 11.29 -11.88 18.48
N ALA A 30 10.80 -10.69 18.85
CA ALA A 30 10.78 -9.52 17.99
C ALA A 30 12.17 -8.84 17.98
N VAL A 31 12.50 -8.19 16.88
CA VAL A 31 13.53 -7.15 16.84
C VAL A 31 12.89 -5.79 16.59
N TYR A 32 13.47 -4.72 17.13
CA TYR A 32 12.94 -3.37 16.95
C TYR A 32 14.04 -2.30 16.87
N SER A 33 13.74 -1.22 16.15
CA SER A 33 14.53 0.00 16.11
C SER A 33 14.04 1.02 17.15
N ASP A 34 14.78 2.11 17.36
CA ASP A 34 14.35 3.24 18.19
C ASP A 34 12.93 3.75 17.83
N ALA A 35 12.59 3.81 16.54
CA ALA A 35 11.27 4.26 16.06
C ALA A 35 10.14 3.26 16.34
N ASP A 36 10.48 1.99 16.60
CA ASP A 36 9.52 0.90 16.77
C ASP A 36 9.41 0.40 18.21
N ALA A 37 10.00 1.09 19.19
CA ALA A 37 10.01 0.65 20.59
C ALA A 37 8.61 0.31 21.14
N ASP A 38 7.59 1.03 20.70
CA ASP A 38 6.19 0.81 21.09
C ASP A 38 5.32 0.12 20.02
N ALA A 39 5.93 -0.29 18.90
CA ALA A 39 5.21 -0.86 17.77
C ALA A 39 4.45 -2.14 18.13
N ARG A 40 3.38 -2.42 17.39
CA ARG A 40 2.48 -3.55 17.67
C ARG A 40 3.20 -4.89 17.74
N HIS A 41 4.17 -5.14 16.86
CA HIS A 41 4.87 -6.42 16.77
C HIS A 41 5.78 -6.70 17.97
N VAL A 42 6.34 -5.66 18.59
CA VAL A 42 7.15 -5.77 19.82
C VAL A 42 6.33 -6.40 20.94
N ARG A 43 5.05 -6.01 21.06
CA ARG A 43 4.11 -6.56 22.04
C ARG A 43 3.42 -7.85 21.59
N ALA A 44 3.53 -8.21 20.31
CA ALA A 44 2.94 -9.44 19.76
C ALA A 44 3.82 -10.67 19.99
N CYS A 45 5.12 -10.47 20.22
CA CYS A 45 6.09 -11.53 20.51
C CYS A 45 6.28 -11.72 22.03
N ASP A 46 6.94 -12.81 22.42
CA ASP A 46 7.17 -13.17 23.83
C ASP A 46 8.38 -12.43 24.42
N GLU A 47 9.38 -12.15 23.58
CA GLU A 47 10.57 -11.36 23.90
C GLU A 47 10.83 -10.33 22.79
N ALA A 48 11.58 -9.28 23.09
CA ALA A 48 11.97 -8.27 22.10
C ALA A 48 13.40 -7.76 22.34
N VAL A 49 14.15 -7.53 21.26
CA VAL A 49 15.54 -7.05 21.31
C VAL A 49 15.71 -5.80 20.45
N HIS A 50 16.33 -4.77 21.03
CA HIS A 50 16.69 -3.55 20.32
C HIS A 50 17.87 -3.79 19.36
N VAL A 51 17.74 -3.37 18.09
CA VAL A 51 18.76 -3.62 17.05
C VAL A 51 19.32 -2.37 16.39
N GLY A 52 18.92 -1.16 16.82
CA GLY A 52 19.58 0.09 16.43
C GLY A 52 18.66 1.25 16.06
N GLY A 53 19.23 2.23 15.35
CA GLY A 53 18.56 3.50 15.05
C GLY A 53 17.37 3.40 14.11
N ASN A 54 16.67 4.54 13.94
CA ASN A 54 15.42 4.64 13.17
C ASN A 54 15.50 4.10 11.74
N ALA A 55 16.57 4.39 11.00
CA ALA A 55 16.65 4.01 9.60
C ALA A 55 16.90 2.49 9.44
N PRO A 56 16.28 1.82 8.44
CA PRO A 56 16.51 0.39 8.17
C PRO A 56 17.97 -0.03 8.10
N ARG A 57 18.81 0.80 7.45
CA ARG A 57 20.25 0.56 7.31
C ARG A 57 20.99 0.51 8.65
N ASP A 58 20.46 1.18 9.67
CA ASP A 58 21.06 1.30 11.00
C ASP A 58 20.44 0.30 12.00
N SER A 59 19.43 -0.48 11.56
CA SER A 59 18.66 -1.45 12.35
C SER A 59 18.34 -2.74 11.59
N TYR A 60 17.18 -2.86 10.94
CA TYR A 60 16.67 -4.12 10.35
C TYR A 60 17.53 -4.71 9.22
N LEU A 61 18.43 -3.93 8.60
CA LEU A 61 19.40 -4.41 7.61
C LEU A 61 20.77 -4.78 8.23
N GLN A 62 20.97 -4.56 9.53
CA GLN A 62 22.18 -4.94 10.26
C GLN A 62 22.11 -6.41 10.69
N TRP A 63 22.20 -7.31 9.71
CA TRP A 63 22.12 -8.76 9.89
C TRP A 63 23.04 -9.33 11.00
N GLN A 64 24.22 -8.75 11.25
CA GLN A 64 25.07 -9.14 12.39
C GLN A 64 24.32 -9.01 13.71
N ARG A 65 23.65 -7.88 13.93
CA ARG A 65 22.87 -7.62 15.16
C ARG A 65 21.68 -8.57 15.29
N ILE A 66 21.08 -8.95 14.15
CA ILE A 66 19.98 -9.93 14.13
C ILE A 66 20.47 -11.31 14.57
N ILE A 67 21.62 -11.75 14.06
CA ILE A 67 22.24 -13.04 14.45
C ILE A 67 22.64 -13.02 15.92
N ASP A 68 23.24 -11.93 16.40
CA ASP A 68 23.60 -11.76 17.81
C ASP A 68 22.37 -11.81 18.72
N ALA A 69 21.28 -11.14 18.34
CA ALA A 69 20.01 -11.17 19.05
C ALA A 69 19.40 -12.59 19.09
N ALA A 70 19.42 -13.31 17.95
CA ALA A 70 18.92 -14.68 17.88
C ALA A 70 19.70 -15.62 18.81
N ARG A 71 21.04 -15.49 18.84
CA ARG A 71 21.91 -16.26 19.73
C ARG A 71 21.68 -15.92 21.20
N ALA A 72 21.62 -14.63 21.54
CA ALA A 72 21.44 -14.18 22.92
C ALA A 72 20.11 -14.64 23.53
N THR A 73 19.06 -14.75 22.72
CA THR A 73 17.72 -15.17 23.15
C THR A 73 17.47 -16.68 23.03
N GLY A 74 18.42 -17.42 22.43
CA GLY A 74 18.31 -18.86 22.21
C GLY A 74 17.30 -19.25 21.12
N ALA A 75 17.05 -18.37 20.15
CA ALA A 75 16.25 -18.72 18.98
C ALA A 75 16.97 -19.78 18.13
N GLN A 76 16.22 -20.75 17.60
CA GLN A 76 16.75 -21.84 16.78
C GLN A 76 16.70 -21.54 15.29
N ALA A 77 15.85 -20.58 14.91
CA ALA A 77 15.59 -20.23 13.53
C ALA A 77 15.21 -18.75 13.41
N VAL A 78 15.40 -18.19 12.22
CA VAL A 78 15.05 -16.81 11.89
C VAL A 78 14.03 -16.79 10.78
N HIS A 79 12.87 -16.18 11.04
CA HIS A 79 11.86 -15.90 10.02
C HIS A 79 12.08 -14.49 9.46
N PRO A 80 12.44 -14.33 8.18
CA PRO A 80 12.73 -13.01 7.62
C PRO A 80 11.47 -12.23 7.22
N GLY A 81 10.32 -12.90 7.10
CA GLY A 81 9.11 -12.28 6.56
C GLY A 81 9.30 -11.96 5.07
N TYR A 82 9.07 -10.71 4.68
CA TYR A 82 9.31 -10.21 3.34
C TYR A 82 10.03 -8.85 3.37
N GLY A 83 10.74 -8.50 2.30
CA GLY A 83 11.59 -7.31 2.29
C GLY A 83 12.75 -7.43 3.28
N PHE A 84 13.45 -6.31 3.54
CA PHE A 84 14.67 -6.27 4.35
C PHE A 84 15.70 -7.34 3.92
N LEU A 85 15.91 -8.35 4.75
CA LEU A 85 16.91 -9.40 4.56
C LEU A 85 16.34 -10.69 3.97
N SER A 86 15.05 -10.74 3.61
CA SER A 86 14.38 -11.98 3.16
C SER A 86 14.94 -12.59 1.88
N GLU A 87 15.57 -11.77 1.03
CA GLU A 87 16.16 -12.19 -0.25
C GLU A 87 17.66 -11.88 -0.28
N ASN A 88 18.29 -11.77 0.90
CA ASN A 88 19.72 -11.51 1.02
C ASN A 88 20.47 -12.85 1.17
N GLU A 89 21.21 -13.22 0.11
CA GLU A 89 22.01 -14.45 0.06
C GLU A 89 22.99 -14.55 1.24
N ASP A 90 23.73 -13.47 1.49
CA ASP A 90 24.74 -13.44 2.54
C ASP A 90 24.09 -13.72 3.89
N PHE A 91 22.95 -13.09 4.18
CA PHE A 91 22.20 -13.31 5.42
C PHE A 91 21.75 -14.75 5.61
N ALA A 92 21.18 -15.37 4.58
CA ALA A 92 20.80 -16.77 4.64
C ALA A 92 22.03 -17.68 4.92
N ARG A 93 23.19 -17.37 4.31
CA ARG A 93 24.44 -18.08 4.56
C ARG A 93 24.94 -17.89 5.99
N ALA A 94 24.99 -16.66 6.52
CA ALA A 94 25.45 -16.45 7.89
C ALA A 94 24.50 -16.99 8.95
N CYS A 95 23.20 -17.09 8.68
CA CYS A 95 22.30 -17.84 9.56
C CYS A 95 22.77 -19.29 9.68
N ALA A 96 23.04 -19.96 8.56
CA ALA A 96 23.54 -21.33 8.54
C ALA A 96 24.91 -21.46 9.24
N ASP A 97 25.85 -20.56 8.94
CA ASP A 97 27.17 -20.53 9.61
C ASP A 97 27.06 -20.29 11.12
N ALA A 98 25.97 -19.62 11.55
CA ALA A 98 25.68 -19.38 12.94
C ALA A 98 24.92 -20.52 13.65
N GLY A 99 24.56 -21.59 12.93
CA GLY A 99 23.76 -22.70 13.44
C GLY A 99 22.27 -22.38 13.56
N LEU A 100 21.80 -21.30 12.92
CA LEU A 100 20.40 -20.89 12.87
C LEU A 100 19.75 -21.37 11.59
N VAL A 101 18.53 -21.91 11.66
CA VAL A 101 17.76 -22.22 10.45
C VAL A 101 17.18 -20.94 9.86
N PHE A 102 17.51 -20.62 8.62
CA PHE A 102 16.82 -19.59 7.85
C PHE A 102 15.48 -20.14 7.35
N ILE A 103 14.36 -19.55 7.78
CA ILE A 103 13.01 -20.03 7.42
C ILE A 103 12.63 -19.45 6.05
N GLY A 104 13.18 -20.07 5.01
CA GLY A 104 13.05 -19.64 3.62
C GLY A 104 13.90 -20.52 2.70
N PRO A 105 14.09 -20.10 1.43
CA PRO A 105 14.92 -20.85 0.50
C PRO A 105 16.40 -20.82 0.88
N PRO A 106 17.19 -21.82 0.42
CA PRO A 106 18.61 -21.83 0.66
C PRO A 106 19.32 -20.66 -0.06
N ALA A 107 20.46 -20.22 0.47
CA ALA A 107 21.25 -19.12 -0.10
C ALA A 107 21.55 -19.31 -1.60
N SER A 108 21.79 -20.55 -2.05
CA SER A 108 22.02 -20.88 -3.46
C SER A 108 20.80 -20.60 -4.36
N ALA A 109 19.58 -20.83 -3.87
CA ALA A 109 18.36 -20.54 -4.62
C ALA A 109 18.09 -19.03 -4.70
N ILE A 110 18.36 -18.30 -3.60
CA ILE A 110 18.30 -16.84 -3.57
C ILE A 110 19.29 -16.26 -4.60
N ALA A 111 20.54 -16.73 -4.59
CA ALA A 111 21.57 -16.32 -5.52
C ALA A 111 21.20 -16.59 -6.99
N ALA A 112 20.68 -17.79 -7.27
CA ALA A 112 20.28 -18.20 -8.62
C ALA A 112 19.20 -17.31 -9.23
N MET A 113 18.32 -16.75 -8.40
CA MET A 113 17.21 -15.88 -8.83
C MET A 113 17.52 -14.38 -8.71
N GLY A 114 18.66 -13.98 -8.13
CA GLY A 114 19.03 -12.57 -7.95
C GLY A 114 19.45 -11.83 -9.22
N SER A 115 19.86 -12.56 -10.28
CA SER A 115 20.23 -11.99 -11.58
C SER A 115 19.23 -12.38 -12.66
N LYS A 116 18.64 -11.40 -13.36
CA LYS A 116 17.61 -11.65 -14.39
C LYS A 116 18.11 -12.50 -15.55
N SER A 117 19.35 -12.29 -15.98
CA SER A 117 19.94 -13.06 -17.09
C SER A 117 20.21 -14.50 -16.67
N ALA A 118 20.80 -14.72 -15.48
CA ALA A 118 21.03 -16.07 -14.95
C ALA A 118 19.71 -16.81 -14.69
N ALA A 119 18.73 -16.13 -14.09
CA ALA A 119 17.39 -16.68 -13.86
C ALA A 119 16.72 -17.10 -15.17
N LYS A 120 16.73 -16.23 -16.20
CA LYS A 120 16.15 -16.56 -17.52
C LYS A 120 16.83 -17.76 -18.18
N ALA A 121 18.15 -17.82 -18.18
CA ALA A 121 18.88 -18.96 -18.74
C ALA A 121 18.56 -20.28 -18.01
N LEU A 122 18.31 -20.23 -16.70
CA LEU A 122 17.91 -21.39 -15.90
C LEU A 122 16.45 -21.78 -16.16
N MET A 123 15.55 -20.80 -16.26
CA MET A 123 14.14 -21.00 -16.62
C MET A 123 13.95 -21.58 -18.02
N GLU A 124 14.75 -21.13 -19.00
CA GLU A 124 14.73 -21.69 -20.36
C GLU A 124 15.11 -23.19 -20.34
N LYS A 125 16.18 -23.55 -19.63
CA LYS A 125 16.59 -24.94 -19.44
C LYS A 125 15.55 -25.78 -18.69
N ALA A 126 14.78 -25.15 -17.80
CA ALA A 126 13.69 -25.78 -17.06
C ALA A 126 12.38 -25.89 -17.88
N GLY A 127 12.37 -25.42 -19.14
CA GLY A 127 11.19 -25.47 -20.00
C GLY A 127 10.11 -24.46 -19.64
N VAL A 128 10.44 -23.42 -18.87
CA VAL A 128 9.52 -22.37 -18.47
C VAL A 128 9.42 -21.33 -19.58
N PRO A 129 8.21 -20.98 -20.07
CA PRO A 129 8.05 -20.02 -21.16
C PRO A 129 8.65 -18.65 -20.83
N LEU A 130 9.52 -18.13 -21.69
CA LEU A 130 10.11 -16.79 -21.57
C LEU A 130 9.50 -15.81 -22.57
N VAL A 131 9.48 -14.52 -22.21
CA VAL A 131 9.15 -13.47 -23.16
C VAL A 131 10.17 -13.53 -24.31
N PRO A 132 9.72 -13.57 -25.58
CA PRO A 132 10.63 -13.53 -26.72
C PRO A 132 11.56 -12.31 -26.61
N GLY A 133 12.87 -12.54 -26.71
CA GLY A 133 13.85 -11.50 -26.47
C GLY A 133 15.29 -11.99 -26.59
N TYR A 134 16.21 -11.05 -26.42
CA TYR A 134 17.64 -11.27 -26.32
C TYR A 134 18.12 -10.99 -24.90
N HIS A 135 18.79 -11.97 -24.31
CA HIS A 135 19.33 -11.92 -22.95
C HIS A 135 20.80 -12.39 -22.86
N GLY A 136 21.51 -12.39 -23.99
CA GLY A 136 22.91 -12.81 -24.07
C GLY A 136 23.91 -11.77 -23.54
N SER A 137 25.19 -12.12 -23.60
CA SER A 137 26.29 -11.30 -23.05
C SER A 137 26.71 -10.13 -23.96
N ASN A 138 26.54 -10.22 -25.29
CA ASN A 138 26.86 -9.13 -26.21
C ASN A 138 25.91 -7.95 -25.98
N ASN A 139 26.46 -6.79 -25.61
CA ASN A 139 25.70 -5.57 -25.29
C ASN A 139 26.09 -4.38 -26.19
N GLU A 140 26.69 -4.67 -27.35
CA GLU A 140 27.01 -3.62 -28.33
C GLU A 140 25.73 -2.99 -28.90
N PRO A 141 25.63 -1.64 -28.95
CA PRO A 141 24.40 -0.95 -29.39
C PRO A 141 23.86 -1.39 -30.74
N ALA A 142 24.74 -1.56 -31.74
CA ALA A 142 24.35 -2.00 -33.08
C ALA A 142 23.76 -3.43 -33.09
N PHE A 143 24.33 -4.32 -32.27
CA PHE A 143 23.83 -5.69 -32.13
C PHE A 143 22.46 -5.71 -31.45
N LEU A 144 22.30 -4.95 -30.36
CA LEU A 144 21.01 -4.83 -29.66
C LEU A 144 19.91 -4.22 -30.55
N ALA A 145 20.26 -3.26 -31.40
CA ALA A 145 19.32 -2.68 -32.37
C ALA A 145 18.88 -3.70 -33.44
N ALA A 146 19.80 -4.55 -33.91
CA ALA A 146 19.47 -5.64 -34.82
C ALA A 146 18.56 -6.69 -34.17
N GLU A 147 18.84 -7.05 -32.90
CA GLU A 147 17.97 -7.95 -32.14
C GLU A 147 16.58 -7.35 -31.90
N ALA A 148 16.49 -6.06 -31.57
CA ALA A 148 15.21 -5.36 -31.46
C ALA A 148 14.40 -5.40 -32.76
N ALA A 149 15.06 -5.19 -33.91
CA ALA A 149 14.42 -5.30 -35.22
C ALA A 149 13.96 -6.74 -35.53
N ARG A 150 14.74 -7.75 -35.13
CA ARG A 150 14.40 -9.18 -35.29
C ARG A 150 13.23 -9.60 -34.42
N ILE A 151 13.15 -9.10 -33.17
CA ILE A 151 12.05 -9.36 -32.23
C ILE A 151 10.77 -8.69 -32.74
N GLY A 152 10.88 -7.50 -33.32
CA GLY A 152 9.78 -6.67 -33.79
C GLY A 152 9.31 -5.67 -32.72
N TYR A 153 9.09 -4.43 -33.15
CA TYR A 153 8.62 -3.35 -32.28
C TYR A 153 7.10 -3.45 -32.01
N PRO A 154 6.62 -3.03 -30.82
CA PRO A 154 7.38 -2.42 -29.74
C PRO A 154 8.22 -3.41 -28.92
N VAL A 155 9.40 -2.96 -28.47
CA VAL A 155 10.31 -3.71 -27.59
C VAL A 155 10.50 -3.00 -26.25
N LEU A 156 10.99 -3.73 -25.26
CA LEU A 156 11.31 -3.26 -23.92
C LEU A 156 12.79 -3.51 -23.64
N ILE A 157 13.55 -2.45 -23.44
CA ILE A 157 14.92 -2.53 -22.96
C ILE A 157 14.85 -2.61 -21.43
N LYS A 158 15.53 -3.58 -20.81
CA LYS A 158 15.56 -3.77 -19.35
C LYS A 158 16.99 -3.92 -18.84
N ALA A 159 17.31 -3.30 -17.72
CA ALA A 159 18.54 -3.60 -16.99
C ALA A 159 18.60 -5.09 -16.59
N SER A 160 19.79 -5.69 -16.72
CA SER A 160 20.05 -7.09 -16.36
C SER A 160 20.08 -7.34 -14.85
N ALA A 161 20.39 -6.29 -14.08
CA ALA A 161 20.40 -6.28 -12.62
C ALA A 161 19.26 -5.41 -12.07
N GLY A 162 18.82 -5.71 -10.85
CA GLY A 162 17.82 -4.93 -10.11
C GLY A 162 16.36 -5.30 -10.39
N GLY A 163 15.43 -4.70 -9.62
CA GLY A 163 13.99 -4.95 -9.66
C GLY A 163 13.15 -3.67 -9.54
N GLY A 164 11.82 -3.81 -9.46
CA GLY A 164 10.92 -2.67 -9.20
C GLY A 164 10.74 -1.68 -10.36
N GLY A 165 10.98 -2.12 -11.59
CA GLY A 165 10.73 -1.35 -12.82
C GLY A 165 11.74 -0.24 -13.16
N LYS A 166 12.77 -0.02 -12.33
CA LYS A 166 13.88 0.89 -12.62
C LYS A 166 14.76 0.33 -13.75
N GLY A 167 15.27 1.20 -14.61
CA GLY A 167 16.09 0.81 -15.77
C GLY A 167 15.31 0.05 -16.83
N MET A 168 14.05 0.43 -17.10
CA MET A 168 13.26 -0.11 -18.20
C MET A 168 12.80 0.99 -19.15
N ARG A 169 12.84 0.73 -20.47
CA ARG A 169 12.39 1.67 -21.51
C ARG A 169 11.66 0.95 -22.64
N ARG A 170 10.40 1.33 -22.86
CA ARG A 170 9.64 0.93 -24.04
C ARG A 170 10.18 1.70 -25.25
N VAL A 171 10.34 1.00 -26.37
CA VAL A 171 10.75 1.56 -27.65
C VAL A 171 9.73 1.13 -28.69
N ASP A 172 9.08 2.11 -29.32
CA ASP A 172 8.01 1.85 -30.30
C ASP A 172 8.51 1.74 -31.74
N SER A 173 9.70 2.28 -32.04
CA SER A 173 10.25 2.28 -33.39
C SER A 173 11.78 2.26 -33.41
N ALA A 174 12.37 1.80 -34.52
CA ALA A 174 13.82 1.70 -34.68
C ALA A 174 14.58 3.04 -34.50
N PRO A 175 14.10 4.19 -35.02
CA PRO A 175 14.74 5.49 -34.78
C PRO A 175 14.92 5.87 -33.30
N ASP A 176 14.05 5.38 -32.41
CA ASP A 176 14.06 5.75 -30.99
C ASP A 176 15.02 4.87 -30.16
N PHE A 177 15.52 3.77 -30.74
CA PHE A 177 16.20 2.71 -30.01
C PHE A 177 17.53 3.15 -29.39
N GLU A 178 18.39 3.82 -30.14
CA GLU A 178 19.73 4.24 -29.66
C GLU A 178 19.63 5.19 -28.45
N ALA A 179 18.73 6.18 -28.54
CA ALA A 179 18.52 7.15 -27.46
C ALA A 179 17.95 6.46 -26.20
N ALA A 180 16.99 5.55 -26.38
CA ALA A 180 16.39 4.78 -25.30
C ALA A 180 17.41 3.83 -24.64
N LEU A 181 18.24 3.15 -25.43
CA LEU A 181 19.31 2.27 -24.94
C LEU A 181 20.31 3.04 -24.09
N ALA A 182 20.84 4.14 -24.60
CA ALA A 182 21.81 4.96 -23.87
C ALA A 182 21.24 5.51 -22.56
N SER A 183 19.95 5.88 -22.56
CA SER A 183 19.22 6.30 -21.36
C SER A 183 19.10 5.17 -20.34
N CYS A 184 18.72 3.98 -20.80
CA CYS A 184 18.56 2.78 -19.96
C CYS A 184 19.90 2.35 -19.34
N GLN A 185 20.98 2.32 -20.12
CA GLN A 185 22.33 1.95 -19.63
C GLN A 185 22.85 2.94 -18.58
N ARG A 186 22.63 4.25 -18.77
CA ARG A 186 22.99 5.26 -17.76
C ARG A 186 22.22 5.05 -16.45
N GLU A 187 20.91 4.82 -16.54
CA GLU A 187 20.08 4.56 -15.35
C GLU A 187 20.49 3.26 -14.64
N ALA A 188 20.75 2.20 -15.41
CA ALA A 188 21.18 0.91 -14.88
C ALA A 188 22.54 1.02 -14.17
N LYS A 189 23.50 1.73 -14.78
CA LYS A 189 24.81 2.00 -14.17
C LYS A 189 24.71 2.82 -12.89
N ALA A 190 23.90 3.88 -12.91
CA ALA A 190 23.71 4.73 -11.74
C ALA A 190 23.00 3.99 -10.59
N SER A 191 22.02 3.14 -10.91
CA SER A 191 21.19 2.45 -9.92
C SER A 191 21.80 1.15 -9.40
N PHE A 192 22.51 0.42 -10.24
CA PHE A 192 22.93 -0.97 -9.98
C PHE A 192 24.41 -1.22 -10.24
N GLY A 193 25.18 -0.22 -10.66
CA GLY A 193 26.61 -0.36 -10.98
C GLY A 193 26.89 -1.23 -12.23
N ASN A 194 25.85 -1.60 -12.98
CA ASN A 194 25.94 -2.48 -14.15
C ASN A 194 25.12 -1.89 -15.31
N ASP A 195 25.76 -1.61 -16.44
CA ASP A 195 25.13 -1.05 -17.65
C ASP A 195 24.62 -2.13 -18.62
N HIS A 196 24.75 -3.42 -18.30
CA HIS A 196 24.27 -4.50 -19.14
C HIS A 196 22.74 -4.55 -19.19
N VAL A 197 22.18 -4.60 -20.39
CA VAL A 197 20.73 -4.64 -20.65
C VAL A 197 20.29 -5.87 -21.45
N LEU A 198 18.99 -6.11 -21.41
CA LEU A 198 18.25 -7.15 -22.13
C LEU A 198 17.22 -6.46 -23.04
N VAL A 199 16.85 -7.10 -24.15
CA VAL A 199 15.82 -6.58 -25.09
C VAL A 199 14.72 -7.62 -25.24
N GLU A 200 13.49 -7.25 -24.92
CA GLU A 200 12.34 -8.17 -24.94
C GLU A 200 11.19 -7.60 -25.76
N ARG A 201 10.32 -8.47 -26.29
CA ARG A 201 9.05 -8.03 -26.85
C ARG A 201 8.24 -7.31 -25.78
N TYR A 202 7.68 -6.14 -26.11
CA TYR A 202 6.79 -5.43 -25.21
C TYR A 202 5.40 -6.07 -25.24
N VAL A 203 4.88 -6.43 -24.06
CA VAL A 203 3.51 -6.94 -23.89
C VAL A 203 2.57 -5.75 -23.70
N THR A 204 1.58 -5.59 -24.59
CA THR A 204 0.79 -4.35 -24.69
C THR A 204 -0.34 -4.26 -23.67
N ARG A 205 -1.03 -5.36 -23.39
CA ARG A 205 -2.08 -5.47 -22.37
C ARG A 205 -1.72 -6.53 -21.33
N PRO A 206 -0.65 -6.30 -20.55
CA PRO A 206 -0.16 -7.27 -19.61
C PRO A 206 -1.07 -7.40 -18.38
N ARG A 207 -1.34 -8.63 -17.98
CA ARG A 207 -1.77 -8.99 -16.64
C ARG A 207 -0.57 -9.49 -15.85
N HIS A 208 -0.45 -9.05 -14.61
CA HIS A 208 0.54 -9.58 -13.68
C HIS A 208 -0.08 -10.74 -12.92
N ILE A 209 0.29 -11.96 -13.28
CA ILE A 209 -0.23 -13.17 -12.65
C ILE A 209 0.91 -13.93 -12.02
N GLU A 210 0.73 -14.39 -10.79
CA GLU A 210 1.78 -15.05 -10.04
C GLU A 210 1.30 -16.35 -9.43
N ILE A 211 2.20 -17.33 -9.32
CA ILE A 211 1.91 -18.65 -8.77
C ILE A 211 2.61 -18.79 -7.43
N GLN A 212 1.84 -19.11 -6.39
CA GLN A 212 2.42 -19.52 -5.11
C GLN A 212 3.02 -20.91 -5.25
N VAL A 213 4.31 -21.06 -4.94
CA VAL A 213 4.97 -22.37 -4.84
C VAL A 213 5.40 -22.65 -3.41
N PHE A 214 5.53 -23.94 -3.10
CA PHE A 214 6.02 -24.41 -1.81
C PHE A 214 6.92 -25.63 -2.02
N GLY A 215 8.18 -25.53 -1.60
CA GLY A 215 9.14 -26.63 -1.65
C GLY A 215 9.53 -27.12 -0.26
N ASP A 216 9.93 -28.38 -0.12
CA ASP A 216 10.51 -28.93 1.11
C ASP A 216 11.95 -29.42 0.94
N GLY A 217 12.61 -29.74 2.06
CA GLY A 217 13.98 -30.30 2.06
C GLY A 217 14.08 -31.74 1.55
N HIS A 218 12.97 -32.35 1.13
CA HIS A 218 12.88 -33.73 0.63
C HIS A 218 12.73 -33.78 -0.90
N GLY A 219 12.78 -32.61 -1.57
CA GLY A 219 12.64 -32.49 -3.02
C GLY A 219 11.20 -32.44 -3.52
N ASN A 220 10.21 -32.39 -2.61
CA ASN A 220 8.83 -32.18 -3.01
C ASN A 220 8.58 -30.69 -3.28
N CYS A 221 7.77 -30.40 -4.30
CA CYS A 221 7.34 -29.05 -4.61
C CYS A 221 5.91 -29.07 -5.15
N VAL A 222 5.08 -28.15 -4.67
CA VAL A 222 3.68 -27.98 -5.08
C VAL A 222 3.39 -26.52 -5.41
N TYR A 223 2.34 -26.26 -6.18
CA TYR A 223 1.78 -24.92 -6.38
C TYR A 223 0.42 -24.77 -5.68
N LEU A 224 0.20 -23.63 -5.05
CA LEU A 224 -1.00 -23.24 -4.31
C LEU A 224 -1.83 -22.24 -5.10
N PHE A 225 -2.05 -22.58 -6.38
CA PHE A 225 -2.78 -21.78 -7.37
C PHE A 225 -2.18 -20.38 -7.62
N GLU A 226 -2.86 -19.59 -8.42
CA GLU A 226 -2.43 -18.27 -8.90
C GLU A 226 -3.12 -17.11 -8.19
N ARG A 227 -2.48 -15.94 -8.28
CA ARG A 227 -3.04 -14.63 -7.92
C ARG A 227 -2.92 -13.68 -9.11
N ASP A 228 -3.89 -12.81 -9.29
CA ASP A 228 -3.81 -11.67 -10.20
C ASP A 228 -3.50 -10.41 -9.40
N CYS A 229 -2.38 -9.77 -9.71
CA CYS A 229 -1.88 -8.55 -9.07
C CYS A 229 -1.78 -7.40 -10.08
N SER A 230 -2.60 -7.43 -11.14
CA SER A 230 -2.52 -6.46 -12.25
C SER A 230 -2.87 -5.05 -11.81
N VAL A 231 -3.72 -4.87 -10.79
CA VAL A 231 -4.06 -3.54 -10.29
C VAL A 231 -2.90 -3.01 -9.44
N GLN A 232 -2.02 -2.26 -10.10
CA GLN A 232 -0.81 -1.70 -9.50
C GLN A 232 -0.63 -0.24 -9.91
N ARG A 233 0.00 0.56 -9.04
CA ARG A 233 0.38 1.95 -9.29
C ARG A 233 1.90 2.02 -9.34
N ARG A 234 2.49 2.42 -10.47
CA ARG A 234 3.96 2.52 -10.65
C ARG A 234 4.71 1.28 -10.12
N HIS A 235 4.24 0.09 -10.47
CA HIS A 235 4.78 -1.21 -10.03
C HIS A 235 4.56 -1.57 -8.54
N GLN A 236 3.80 -0.77 -7.78
CA GLN A 236 3.34 -1.11 -6.44
C GLN A 236 1.96 -1.75 -6.53
N LYS A 237 1.83 -3.01 -6.10
CA LYS A 237 0.55 -3.75 -6.07
C LYS A 237 -0.44 -3.05 -5.12
N VAL A 238 -1.71 -2.94 -5.53
CA VAL A 238 -2.75 -2.20 -4.79
C VAL A 238 -3.94 -3.12 -4.43
N LEU A 239 -4.42 -3.88 -5.41
CA LEU A 239 -5.42 -4.93 -5.23
C LEU A 239 -4.89 -6.24 -5.80
N GLU A 240 -5.12 -7.31 -5.06
CA GLU A 240 -4.74 -8.67 -5.43
C GLU A 240 -5.94 -9.59 -5.30
N GLU A 241 -6.12 -10.50 -6.26
CA GLU A 241 -7.22 -11.47 -6.20
C GLU A 241 -6.78 -12.89 -6.53
N ALA A 242 -7.43 -13.86 -5.92
CA ALA A 242 -7.19 -15.28 -6.14
C ALA A 242 -8.53 -16.04 -6.21
N PRO A 243 -8.75 -16.92 -7.19
CA PRO A 243 -7.92 -17.14 -8.38
C PRO A 243 -7.89 -15.96 -9.36
N ALA A 244 -7.04 -16.03 -10.39
CA ALA A 244 -7.02 -15.03 -11.45
C ALA A 244 -8.29 -15.15 -12.32
N PRO A 245 -9.04 -14.06 -12.56
CA PRO A 245 -10.28 -14.11 -13.32
C PRO A 245 -10.04 -14.45 -14.80
N GLY A 246 -10.95 -15.20 -15.41
CA GLY A 246 -10.90 -15.54 -16.84
C GLY A 246 -9.83 -16.57 -17.24
N MET A 247 -9.14 -17.22 -16.28
CA MET A 247 -8.16 -18.26 -16.59
C MET A 247 -8.79 -19.66 -16.57
N SER A 248 -8.58 -20.41 -17.67
CA SER A 248 -9.07 -21.79 -17.78
C SER A 248 -8.38 -22.75 -16.80
N ALA A 249 -9.02 -23.87 -16.47
CA ALA A 249 -8.40 -24.89 -15.61
C ALA A 249 -7.14 -25.50 -16.23
N ALA A 250 -7.13 -25.68 -17.56
CA ALA A 250 -5.97 -26.20 -18.28
C ALA A 250 -4.79 -25.22 -18.21
N ARG A 251 -5.03 -23.92 -18.43
CA ARG A 251 -4.00 -22.89 -18.34
C ARG A 251 -3.44 -22.75 -16.93
N ARG A 252 -4.30 -22.83 -15.92
CA ARG A 252 -3.90 -22.84 -14.51
C ARG A 252 -2.97 -24.02 -14.19
N ALA A 253 -3.31 -25.21 -14.67
CA ALA A 253 -2.47 -26.39 -14.48
C ALA A 253 -1.11 -26.26 -15.20
N GLU A 254 -1.11 -25.70 -16.41
CA GLU A 254 0.11 -25.45 -17.19
C GLU A 254 1.03 -24.42 -16.50
N MET A 255 0.49 -23.28 -16.07
CA MET A 255 1.24 -22.26 -15.32
C MET A 255 1.74 -22.80 -13.98
N GLY A 256 0.91 -23.56 -13.26
CA GLY A 256 1.29 -24.22 -12.01
C GLY A 256 2.45 -25.20 -12.19
N ALA A 257 2.40 -26.04 -13.24
CA ALA A 257 3.48 -26.96 -13.57
C ALA A 257 4.77 -26.23 -13.94
N ALA A 258 4.69 -25.15 -14.72
CA ALA A 258 5.84 -24.31 -15.06
C ALA A 258 6.46 -23.66 -13.79
N ALA A 259 5.64 -23.19 -12.86
CA ALA A 259 6.11 -22.63 -11.60
C ALA A 259 6.80 -23.68 -10.70
N VAL A 260 6.26 -24.91 -10.62
CA VAL A 260 6.92 -26.01 -9.90
C VAL A 260 8.24 -26.38 -10.57
N ALA A 261 8.30 -26.46 -11.90
CA ALA A 261 9.54 -26.72 -12.63
C ALA A 261 10.60 -25.64 -12.35
N ALA A 262 10.20 -24.35 -12.32
CA ALA A 262 11.05 -23.24 -11.95
C ALA A 262 11.65 -23.40 -10.54
N ALA A 263 10.80 -23.72 -9.56
CA ALA A 263 11.22 -23.91 -8.18
C ALA A 263 12.15 -25.14 -8.01
N GLN A 264 11.83 -26.25 -8.66
CA GLN A 264 12.65 -27.47 -8.64
C GLN A 264 14.03 -27.23 -9.27
N ALA A 265 14.12 -26.44 -10.33
CA ALA A 265 15.38 -26.16 -11.03
C ALA A 265 16.41 -25.42 -10.18
N VAL A 266 15.98 -24.73 -9.11
CA VAL A 266 16.89 -24.06 -8.15
C VAL A 266 16.95 -24.75 -6.78
N GLY A 267 16.33 -25.92 -6.62
CA GLY A 267 16.29 -26.62 -5.34
C GLY A 267 15.59 -25.81 -4.25
N TYR A 268 14.47 -25.20 -4.60
CA TYR A 268 13.77 -24.25 -3.73
C TYR A 268 13.15 -24.90 -2.48
N VAL A 269 13.18 -24.19 -1.35
CA VAL A 269 12.61 -24.63 -0.06
C VAL A 269 11.79 -23.50 0.56
N GLY A 270 10.69 -23.85 1.24
CA GLY A 270 9.78 -22.89 1.85
C GLY A 270 8.81 -22.28 0.84
N ALA A 271 8.21 -21.14 1.21
CA ALA A 271 7.29 -20.40 0.36
C ALA A 271 8.06 -19.56 -0.68
N GLY A 272 7.58 -19.55 -1.92
CA GLY A 272 8.10 -18.70 -2.99
C GLY A 272 7.01 -18.32 -3.96
N THR A 273 7.25 -17.32 -4.80
CA THR A 273 6.28 -16.92 -5.82
C THR A 273 6.95 -16.77 -7.16
N VAL A 274 6.42 -17.44 -8.19
CA VAL A 274 6.86 -17.29 -9.57
C VAL A 274 5.93 -16.30 -10.25
N GLU A 275 6.46 -15.14 -10.65
CA GLU A 275 5.71 -14.08 -11.30
C GLU A 275 5.73 -14.26 -12.83
N PHE A 276 4.57 -14.13 -13.45
CA PHE A 276 4.36 -14.21 -14.89
C PHE A 276 3.71 -12.93 -15.41
N ILE A 277 4.12 -12.55 -16.62
CA ILE A 277 3.39 -11.60 -17.44
C ILE A 277 2.47 -12.40 -18.36
N ALA A 278 1.19 -12.12 -18.31
CA ALA A 278 0.18 -12.77 -19.13
C ALA A 278 -0.48 -11.77 -20.08
N GLU A 279 -0.86 -12.21 -21.28
CA GLU A 279 -1.65 -11.41 -22.21
C GLU A 279 -2.78 -12.27 -22.81
N PRO A 280 -3.89 -11.66 -23.24
CA PRO A 280 -4.94 -12.40 -23.94
C PRO A 280 -4.38 -13.12 -25.18
N ALA A 281 -4.67 -14.41 -25.30
CA ALA A 281 -4.31 -15.23 -26.44
C ALA A 281 -5.47 -15.35 -27.45
N GLU A 282 -5.15 -15.67 -28.70
CA GLU A 282 -6.13 -16.14 -29.68
C GLU A 282 -6.86 -17.38 -29.11
N GLY A 283 -8.18 -17.30 -28.97
CA GLY A 283 -9.00 -18.33 -28.32
C GLY A 283 -9.53 -17.98 -26.94
N GLY A 284 -9.20 -16.80 -26.40
CA GLY A 284 -9.85 -16.24 -25.19
C GLY A 284 -9.23 -16.63 -23.85
N ASP A 285 -8.18 -17.46 -23.85
CA ASP A 285 -7.38 -17.78 -22.67
C ASP A 285 -6.15 -16.84 -22.58
N LEU A 286 -5.19 -17.15 -21.69
CA LEU A 286 -3.98 -16.35 -21.50
C LEU A 286 -2.73 -17.01 -22.08
N ARG A 287 -1.88 -16.21 -22.72
CA ARG A 287 -0.50 -16.57 -23.00
C ARG A 287 0.38 -15.97 -21.92
N PHE A 288 1.25 -16.77 -21.31
CA PHE A 288 2.04 -16.35 -20.14
C PHE A 288 3.53 -16.53 -20.37
N TYR A 289 4.32 -15.73 -19.67
CA TYR A 289 5.77 -15.73 -19.74
C TYR A 289 6.37 -15.39 -18.39
N PHE A 290 7.43 -16.10 -18.01
CA PHE A 290 8.15 -15.87 -16.76
C PHE A 290 8.74 -14.46 -16.72
N MET A 291 8.54 -13.79 -15.59
CA MET A 291 9.16 -12.51 -15.26
C MET A 291 10.33 -12.71 -14.31
N GLU A 292 10.03 -13.18 -13.11
CA GLU A 292 10.98 -13.38 -12.03
C GLU A 292 10.41 -14.34 -10.98
N MET A 293 11.25 -14.75 -10.03
CA MET A 293 10.83 -15.53 -8.88
C MET A 293 11.23 -14.79 -7.61
N ASN A 294 10.23 -14.44 -6.80
CA ASN A 294 10.45 -13.83 -5.49
C ASN A 294 10.73 -14.94 -4.49
N THR A 295 11.90 -14.86 -3.86
CA THR A 295 12.46 -15.95 -3.04
C THR A 295 12.02 -15.86 -1.57
N ARG A 296 10.73 -15.57 -1.36
CA ARG A 296 10.14 -15.25 -0.06
C ARG A 296 8.62 -15.48 -0.06
N LEU A 297 8.02 -15.38 1.13
CA LEU A 297 6.57 -15.20 1.26
C LEU A 297 6.17 -13.86 0.61
N GLN A 298 5.08 -13.85 -0.16
CA GLN A 298 4.53 -12.61 -0.72
C GLN A 298 3.62 -11.90 0.27
N VAL A 299 3.46 -10.59 0.10
CA VAL A 299 2.64 -9.76 0.99
C VAL A 299 1.17 -10.22 0.95
N GLU A 300 0.74 -10.50 -0.28
CA GLU A 300 -0.58 -10.93 -0.76
C GLU A 300 -0.83 -12.44 -0.61
N HIS A 301 -0.01 -13.17 0.14
CA HIS A 301 -0.30 -14.57 0.46
C HIS A 301 -1.68 -14.81 1.13
N PRO A 302 -2.31 -13.87 1.87
CA PRO A 302 -3.61 -14.12 2.48
C PRO A 302 -4.72 -14.47 1.49
N VAL A 303 -4.70 -13.97 0.24
CA VAL A 303 -5.72 -14.39 -0.76
C VAL A 303 -5.55 -15.85 -1.15
N THR A 304 -4.30 -16.35 -1.22
CA THR A 304 -4.02 -17.78 -1.42
C THR A 304 -4.50 -18.59 -0.22
N GLU A 305 -4.23 -18.14 1.01
CA GLU A 305 -4.72 -18.81 2.23
C GLU A 305 -6.24 -18.87 2.28
N ALA A 306 -6.93 -17.82 1.83
CA ALA A 306 -8.39 -17.74 1.82
C ALA A 306 -9.01 -18.78 0.88
N ILE A 307 -8.45 -18.98 -0.33
CA ILE A 307 -9.02 -19.95 -1.29
C ILE A 307 -8.56 -21.39 -1.05
N THR A 308 -7.39 -21.61 -0.45
CA THR A 308 -6.85 -22.96 -0.19
C THR A 308 -7.26 -23.50 1.17
N GLY A 309 -7.51 -22.60 2.12
CA GLY A 309 -7.73 -22.95 3.51
C GLY A 309 -6.46 -23.39 4.25
N LEU A 310 -5.29 -23.00 3.78
CA LEU A 310 -3.99 -23.30 4.39
C LEU A 310 -3.42 -22.09 5.12
N ASP A 311 -2.49 -22.33 6.05
CA ASP A 311 -1.65 -21.29 6.65
C ASP A 311 -0.23 -21.48 6.12
N LEU A 312 0.23 -20.54 5.29
CA LEU A 312 1.53 -20.66 4.61
C LEU A 312 2.69 -20.47 5.57
N VAL A 313 2.52 -19.64 6.60
CA VAL A 313 3.53 -19.48 7.65
C VAL A 313 3.65 -20.77 8.46
N GLU A 314 2.55 -21.47 8.74
CA GLU A 314 2.59 -22.77 9.41
C GLU A 314 3.41 -23.78 8.57
N TRP A 315 3.17 -23.83 7.26
CA TRP A 315 3.95 -24.67 6.36
C TRP A 315 5.43 -24.29 6.35
N GLN A 316 5.76 -22.99 6.41
CA GLN A 316 7.16 -22.53 6.44
C GLN A 316 7.86 -23.04 7.71
N LEU A 317 7.21 -22.96 8.87
CA LEU A 317 7.75 -23.45 10.15
C LEU A 317 7.95 -24.97 10.15
N ARG A 318 6.99 -25.73 9.60
CA ARG A 318 7.07 -27.19 9.49
C ARG A 318 8.20 -27.63 8.57
N VAL A 319 8.24 -27.10 7.36
CA VAL A 319 9.28 -27.42 6.37
C VAL A 319 10.67 -27.03 6.87
N ALA A 320 10.82 -25.85 7.46
CA ALA A 320 12.09 -25.43 8.05
C ALA A 320 12.48 -26.31 9.26
N SER A 321 11.52 -26.93 9.94
CA SER A 321 11.77 -27.95 10.98
C SER A 321 12.15 -29.33 10.42
N GLY A 322 12.27 -29.47 9.08
CA GLY A 322 12.61 -30.72 8.40
C GLY A 322 11.41 -31.62 8.07
N GLU A 323 10.17 -31.18 8.30
CA GLU A 323 8.98 -31.94 7.93
C GLU A 323 8.77 -31.91 6.40
N PRO A 324 8.22 -32.99 5.79
CA PRO A 324 7.79 -32.95 4.40
C PRO A 324 6.54 -32.06 4.23
N LEU A 325 6.22 -31.72 2.98
CA LEU A 325 4.97 -31.00 2.65
C LEU A 325 3.74 -31.76 3.20
N PRO A 326 2.81 -31.07 3.90
CA PRO A 326 1.64 -31.73 4.48
C PRO A 326 0.65 -32.31 3.46
N LEU A 327 0.65 -31.76 2.23
CA LEU A 327 -0.26 -32.16 1.16
C LEU A 327 0.48 -32.28 -0.17
N ARG A 328 0.06 -33.25 -0.99
CA ARG A 328 0.46 -33.42 -2.38
C ARG A 328 -0.37 -32.53 -3.30
N GLN A 329 0.09 -32.34 -4.54
CA GLN A 329 -0.57 -31.45 -5.51
C GLN A 329 -2.06 -31.78 -5.73
N GLU A 330 -2.37 -33.07 -5.83
CA GLU A 330 -3.73 -33.59 -6.03
C GLU A 330 -4.65 -33.44 -4.82
N GLN A 331 -4.11 -33.16 -3.63
CA GLN A 331 -4.88 -32.94 -2.40
C GLN A 331 -5.23 -31.46 -2.17
N LEU A 332 -4.63 -30.56 -2.94
CA LEU A 332 -4.88 -29.12 -2.86
C LEU A 332 -6.21 -28.78 -3.53
N VAL A 333 -7.07 -28.06 -2.81
CA VAL A 333 -8.39 -27.68 -3.29
C VAL A 333 -8.51 -26.16 -3.30
N MET A 334 -9.05 -25.62 -4.38
CA MET A 334 -9.38 -24.21 -4.54
C MET A 334 -10.86 -23.98 -4.27
N ARG A 335 -11.21 -23.00 -3.44
CA ARG A 335 -12.60 -22.68 -3.07
C ARG A 335 -12.87 -21.19 -3.12
N GLY A 336 -13.98 -20.82 -3.77
CA GLY A 336 -14.44 -19.45 -3.85
C GLY A 336 -13.43 -18.51 -4.49
N HIS A 337 -13.49 -17.25 -4.09
CA HIS A 337 -12.68 -16.15 -4.59
C HIS A 337 -12.31 -15.22 -3.44
N ALA A 338 -11.07 -14.76 -3.41
CA ALA A 338 -10.58 -13.81 -2.42
C ALA A 338 -10.04 -12.57 -3.12
N ILE A 339 -10.23 -11.41 -2.47
CA ILE A 339 -9.66 -10.14 -2.91
C ILE A 339 -9.03 -9.46 -1.69
N GLU A 340 -7.81 -8.99 -1.84
CA GLU A 340 -7.06 -8.20 -0.87
C GLU A 340 -6.91 -6.76 -1.38
N ALA A 341 -6.97 -5.81 -0.45
CA ALA A 341 -6.65 -4.42 -0.67
C ALA A 341 -5.56 -3.96 0.29
N ARG A 342 -4.51 -3.34 -0.24
CA ARG A 342 -3.46 -2.70 0.56
C ARG A 342 -3.90 -1.31 0.98
N ILE A 343 -4.14 -1.13 2.27
CA ILE A 343 -4.47 0.18 2.84
C ILE A 343 -3.16 0.88 3.20
N CYS A 344 -2.87 1.98 2.51
CA CYS A 344 -1.63 2.73 2.64
C CYS A 344 -1.88 4.17 3.11
N ALA A 345 -0.94 4.67 3.90
CA ALA A 345 -0.80 6.08 4.29
C ALA A 345 -0.25 6.87 3.11
N GLU A 346 -1.10 7.15 2.13
CA GLU A 346 -0.78 7.85 0.89
C GLU A 346 -1.91 8.80 0.52
N ASN A 347 -1.60 9.86 -0.24
CA ASN A 347 -2.58 10.79 -0.78
C ASN A 347 -2.77 10.58 -2.29
N PRO A 348 -3.78 9.81 -2.74
CA PRO A 348 -4.02 9.55 -4.16
C PRO A 348 -4.19 10.82 -5.00
N ASP A 349 -4.89 11.84 -4.47
CA ASP A 349 -5.16 13.09 -5.19
C ASP A 349 -3.90 13.95 -5.34
N ALA A 350 -2.91 13.74 -4.47
CA ALA A 350 -1.56 14.28 -4.59
C ALA A 350 -0.58 13.24 -5.15
N ASN A 351 -0.97 12.51 -6.21
CA ASN A 351 -0.10 11.57 -6.91
C ASN A 351 0.46 10.44 -6.03
N PHE A 352 -0.30 10.03 -5.01
CA PHE A 352 0.05 9.05 -3.98
C PHE A 352 1.37 9.40 -3.28
N LEU A 353 1.53 10.68 -2.90
CA LEU A 353 2.58 11.06 -1.97
C LEU A 353 2.36 10.33 -0.63
N PRO A 354 3.42 9.70 -0.06
CA PRO A 354 3.33 9.10 1.26
C PRO A 354 2.95 10.13 2.33
N ALA A 355 2.12 9.71 3.28
CA ALA A 355 1.66 10.49 4.40
C ALA A 355 2.22 9.94 5.71
N THR A 356 2.64 10.83 6.60
CA THR A 356 3.01 10.47 7.98
C THR A 356 2.08 11.18 8.95
N GLY A 357 1.93 10.63 10.14
CA GLY A 357 1.09 11.23 11.15
C GLY A 357 0.67 10.21 12.19
N THR A 358 -0.24 10.60 13.08
CA THR A 358 -0.82 9.68 14.06
C THR A 358 -2.15 9.17 13.56
N LEU A 359 -2.42 7.88 13.71
CA LEU A 359 -3.74 7.29 13.46
C LEU A 359 -4.70 7.69 14.57
N GLN A 360 -5.24 8.91 14.48
CA GLN A 360 -6.15 9.47 15.48
C GLN A 360 -7.46 8.69 15.59
N VAL A 361 -7.93 8.17 14.45
CA VAL A 361 -9.02 7.21 14.37
C VAL A 361 -8.57 6.07 13.47
N ALA A 362 -8.74 4.83 13.91
CA ALA A 362 -8.62 3.63 13.09
C ALA A 362 -9.75 2.67 13.47
N ARG A 363 -10.83 2.67 12.67
CA ARG A 363 -11.97 1.76 12.81
C ARG A 363 -11.99 0.82 11.61
N TRP A 364 -12.14 -0.46 11.91
CA TRP A 364 -12.17 -1.54 10.94
C TRP A 364 -13.58 -2.15 10.88
N PRO A 365 -13.98 -2.77 9.76
CA PRO A 365 -15.19 -3.59 9.72
C PRO A 365 -15.12 -4.74 10.74
N ALA A 366 -16.23 -5.42 10.99
CA ALA A 366 -16.20 -6.69 11.74
C ALA A 366 -15.24 -7.68 11.05
N HIS A 367 -14.19 -8.09 11.77
CA HIS A 367 -13.07 -8.82 11.18
C HIS A 367 -12.45 -9.86 12.12
N VAL A 368 -11.71 -10.78 11.50
CA VAL A 368 -10.64 -11.56 12.14
C VAL A 368 -9.28 -10.93 11.80
N ALA A 369 -8.24 -11.22 12.58
CA ALA A 369 -6.89 -10.66 12.36
C ALA A 369 -5.83 -11.75 12.33
N PHE A 370 -4.99 -11.77 11.29
CA PHE A 370 -3.91 -12.76 11.09
C PHE A 370 -4.35 -14.22 11.03
N GLU A 371 -5.65 -14.47 10.84
CA GLU A 371 -6.23 -15.79 10.72
C GLU A 371 -7.33 -15.78 9.65
N ARG A 372 -7.71 -16.98 9.19
CA ARG A 372 -8.78 -17.12 8.22
C ARG A 372 -10.14 -16.94 8.89
N SER A 373 -11.06 -16.32 8.16
CA SER A 373 -12.44 -16.14 8.61
C SER A 373 -13.10 -17.51 8.86
N PRO A 374 -13.70 -17.75 10.04
CA PRO A 374 -14.32 -19.03 10.37
C PRO A 374 -15.61 -19.26 9.58
N GLY A 375 -16.01 -20.52 9.42
CA GLY A 375 -17.30 -20.87 8.82
C GLY A 375 -17.39 -20.53 7.32
N ASP A 376 -18.32 -19.65 6.96
CA ASP A 376 -18.66 -19.27 5.57
C ASP A 376 -17.90 -18.02 5.06
N GLY A 377 -16.82 -17.65 5.75
CA GLY A 377 -15.92 -16.58 5.34
C GLY A 377 -16.55 -15.19 5.32
N ARG A 378 -17.63 -14.95 6.07
CA ARG A 378 -18.35 -13.66 6.11
C ARG A 378 -17.56 -12.52 6.70
N LEU A 379 -16.76 -12.78 7.75
CA LEU A 379 -15.94 -11.74 8.35
C LEU A 379 -14.77 -11.42 7.42
N ALA A 380 -14.48 -10.13 7.24
CA ALA A 380 -13.25 -9.70 6.62
C ALA A 380 -12.05 -10.16 7.47
N ARG A 381 -10.88 -10.29 6.85
CA ARG A 381 -9.61 -10.44 7.55
C ARG A 381 -8.85 -9.12 7.43
N VAL A 382 -8.37 -8.60 8.56
CA VAL A 382 -7.55 -7.38 8.61
C VAL A 382 -6.22 -7.72 9.26
N ASP A 383 -5.16 -7.73 8.47
CA ASP A 383 -3.79 -7.93 8.94
C ASP A 383 -3.14 -6.54 9.05
N SER A 384 -2.97 -6.03 10.28
CA SER A 384 -2.46 -4.68 10.53
C SER A 384 -1.36 -4.65 11.59
N GLY A 385 -0.24 -4.00 11.24
CA GLY A 385 0.91 -3.80 12.13
C GLY A 385 0.81 -2.58 13.04
N VAL A 386 -0.32 -1.87 13.02
CA VAL A 386 -0.54 -0.61 13.74
C VAL A 386 -1.87 -0.63 14.50
N ARG A 387 -2.08 0.38 15.33
CA ARG A 387 -3.24 0.59 16.19
C ARG A 387 -3.68 2.05 16.14
N GLU A 388 -4.90 2.33 16.59
CA GLU A 388 -5.28 3.71 16.89
C GLU A 388 -4.32 4.31 17.92
N GLY A 389 -3.84 5.51 17.65
CA GLY A 389 -2.82 6.21 18.43
C GLY A 389 -1.39 5.97 17.96
N ASP A 390 -1.11 4.95 17.14
CA ASP A 390 0.23 4.72 16.61
C ASP A 390 0.61 5.80 15.57
N ALA A 391 1.90 6.11 15.52
CA ALA A 391 2.47 6.99 14.50
C ALA A 391 2.91 6.19 13.26
N ILE A 392 2.54 6.67 12.07
CA ILE A 392 3.14 6.27 10.81
C ILE A 392 4.37 7.15 10.59
N SER A 393 5.55 6.59 10.84
CA SER A 393 6.83 7.29 10.71
C SER A 393 7.33 7.35 9.25
N PRO A 394 8.19 8.30 8.87
CA PRO A 394 8.77 8.40 7.52
C PRO A 394 9.82 7.31 7.20
N TRP A 395 10.25 6.53 8.18
CA TRP A 395 11.40 5.61 8.06
C TRP A 395 11.08 4.30 7.33
N TYR A 396 9.79 3.95 7.21
CA TYR A 396 9.35 2.64 6.76
C TYR A 396 8.22 2.71 5.73
N ASP A 397 7.68 1.56 5.35
CA ASP A 397 6.62 1.40 4.35
C ASP A 397 5.29 2.05 4.77
N SER A 398 4.50 2.50 3.79
CA SER A 398 3.23 3.22 3.97
C SER A 398 2.05 2.33 4.29
N MET A 399 2.18 1.01 4.16
CA MET A 399 1.10 0.07 4.40
C MET A 399 0.69 0.04 5.87
N ILE A 400 -0.56 0.42 6.12
CA ILE A 400 -1.25 0.42 7.42
C ILE A 400 -1.83 -0.97 7.70
N ALA A 401 -2.48 -1.57 6.70
CA ALA A 401 -3.16 -2.85 6.83
C ALA A 401 -3.38 -3.51 5.46
N LYS A 402 -3.57 -4.82 5.50
CA LYS A 402 -4.15 -5.60 4.40
C LYS A 402 -5.59 -5.92 4.77
N LEU A 403 -6.53 -5.58 3.89
CA LEU A 403 -7.94 -5.89 4.05
C LEU A 403 -8.33 -6.98 3.06
N ILE A 404 -8.66 -8.15 3.56
CA ILE A 404 -8.94 -9.34 2.76
C ILE A 404 -10.38 -9.78 2.95
N VAL A 405 -11.04 -10.10 1.86
CA VAL A 405 -12.37 -10.70 1.87
C VAL A 405 -12.37 -11.97 1.03
N TRP A 406 -13.29 -12.86 1.35
CA TRP A 406 -13.55 -14.07 0.58
C TRP A 406 -15.05 -14.16 0.26
N GLY A 407 -15.40 -14.77 -0.86
CA GLY A 407 -16.77 -15.12 -1.22
C GLY A 407 -16.81 -16.40 -2.07
N GLU A 408 -17.98 -17.01 -2.19
CA GLU A 408 -18.19 -18.19 -3.05
C GLU A 408 -18.00 -17.87 -4.53
N THR A 409 -18.24 -16.61 -4.92
CA THR A 409 -17.98 -16.09 -6.26
C THR A 409 -17.19 -14.78 -6.17
N ARG A 410 -16.58 -14.37 -7.29
CA ARG A 410 -15.88 -13.08 -7.40
C ARG A 410 -16.81 -11.90 -7.12
N GLU A 411 -18.05 -11.95 -7.59
CA GLU A 411 -19.05 -10.90 -7.37
C GLU A 411 -19.39 -10.75 -5.89
N GLN A 412 -19.51 -11.87 -5.18
CA GLN A 412 -19.72 -11.85 -3.73
C GLN A 412 -18.50 -11.27 -3.00
N ALA A 413 -17.28 -11.68 -3.37
CA ALA A 413 -16.06 -11.12 -2.82
C ALA A 413 -15.96 -9.61 -3.08
N LEU A 414 -16.30 -9.15 -4.28
CA LEU A 414 -16.32 -7.72 -4.65
C LEU A 414 -17.31 -6.92 -3.80
N ALA A 415 -18.54 -7.42 -3.62
CA ALA A 415 -19.55 -6.79 -2.78
C ALA A 415 -19.13 -6.72 -1.31
N ARG A 416 -18.47 -7.79 -0.80
CA ARG A 416 -17.92 -7.82 0.56
C ARG A 416 -16.75 -6.82 0.71
N LEU A 417 -15.88 -6.71 -0.29
CA LEU A 417 -14.76 -5.74 -0.27
C LEU A 417 -15.29 -4.31 -0.26
N ALA A 418 -16.29 -4.01 -1.10
CA ALA A 418 -16.92 -2.69 -1.14
C ALA A 418 -17.53 -2.31 0.22
N ALA A 419 -18.23 -3.24 0.88
CA ALA A 419 -18.77 -3.03 2.22
C ALA A 419 -17.66 -2.85 3.27
N ALA A 420 -16.62 -3.68 3.22
CA ALA A 420 -15.51 -3.63 4.16
C ALA A 420 -14.70 -2.33 4.06
N LEU A 421 -14.45 -1.83 2.83
CA LEU A 421 -13.79 -0.55 2.59
C LEU A 421 -14.67 0.64 3.00
N ARG A 422 -16.00 0.55 2.81
CA ARG A 422 -16.95 1.56 3.30
C ARG A 422 -16.88 1.68 4.83
N ASP A 423 -16.79 0.55 5.53
CA ASP A 423 -16.79 0.48 6.99
C ASP A 423 -15.38 0.62 7.60
N THR A 424 -14.37 0.93 6.78
CA THR A 424 -13.02 1.27 7.22
C THR A 424 -12.88 2.79 7.35
N HIS A 425 -12.68 3.28 8.57
CA HIS A 425 -12.56 4.71 8.85
C HIS A 425 -11.20 5.04 9.47
N ILE A 426 -10.43 5.88 8.78
CA ILE A 426 -9.11 6.32 9.23
C ILE A 426 -9.05 7.85 9.22
N MET A 427 -8.59 8.43 10.33
CA MET A 427 -8.39 9.87 10.51
C MET A 427 -6.99 10.13 11.08
N GLY A 428 -6.41 11.28 10.71
CA GLY A 428 -5.15 11.80 11.23
C GLY A 428 -4.05 11.90 10.19
N LEU A 429 -4.21 11.21 9.07
CA LEU A 429 -3.33 11.26 7.88
C LEU A 429 -4.12 10.85 6.63
N ASN A 430 -3.59 11.18 5.45
CA ASN A 430 -4.19 10.77 4.18
C ASN A 430 -4.03 9.25 3.97
N THR A 431 -5.07 8.63 3.42
CA THR A 431 -5.06 7.21 3.06
C THR A 431 -5.62 6.98 1.67
N ASN A 432 -5.30 5.82 1.10
CA ASN A 432 -5.83 5.39 -0.19
C ASN A 432 -7.23 4.74 -0.11
N VAL A 433 -7.90 4.69 1.05
CA VAL A 433 -9.19 3.98 1.22
C VAL A 433 -10.27 4.48 0.26
N ALA A 434 -10.44 5.79 0.11
CA ALA A 434 -11.41 6.36 -0.82
C ALA A 434 -11.08 6.00 -2.27
N PHE A 435 -9.79 5.99 -2.63
CA PHE A 435 -9.33 5.55 -3.95
C PHE A 435 -9.64 4.06 -4.19
N LEU A 436 -9.37 3.18 -3.22
CA LEU A 436 -9.68 1.75 -3.31
C LEU A 436 -11.18 1.52 -3.54
N ARG A 437 -12.06 2.27 -2.87
CA ARG A 437 -13.51 2.22 -3.09
C ARG A 437 -13.88 2.57 -4.53
N ARG A 438 -13.22 3.58 -5.12
CA ARG A 438 -13.42 3.98 -6.53
C ARG A 438 -12.94 2.89 -7.50
N VAL A 439 -11.79 2.26 -7.24
CA VAL A 439 -11.28 1.14 -8.05
C VAL A 439 -12.25 -0.04 -8.04
N VAL A 440 -12.70 -0.46 -6.85
CA VAL A 440 -13.65 -1.56 -6.67
C VAL A 440 -14.99 -1.29 -7.38
N ALA A 441 -15.44 -0.04 -7.39
CA ALA A 441 -16.68 0.37 -8.08
C ALA A 441 -16.50 0.63 -9.59
N SER A 442 -15.26 0.66 -10.09
CA SER A 442 -14.98 0.91 -11.51
C SER A 442 -15.49 -0.25 -12.38
N ARG A 443 -15.99 0.07 -13.57
CA ARG A 443 -16.45 -0.93 -14.53
C ARG A 443 -15.34 -1.93 -14.85
N ALA A 444 -14.12 -1.45 -15.11
CA ALA A 444 -13.00 -2.29 -15.52
C ALA A 444 -12.67 -3.37 -14.48
N PHE A 445 -12.58 -3.00 -13.20
CA PHE A 445 -12.31 -3.97 -12.14
C PHE A 445 -13.51 -4.90 -11.90
N ALA A 446 -14.73 -4.36 -11.87
CA ALA A 446 -15.94 -5.16 -11.66
C ALA A 446 -16.14 -6.22 -12.75
N SER A 447 -15.81 -5.92 -14.02
CA SER A 447 -15.91 -6.85 -15.15
C SER A 447 -14.65 -7.66 -15.45
N ALA A 448 -13.62 -7.57 -14.60
CA ALA A 448 -12.32 -8.22 -14.80
C ALA A 448 -11.60 -7.84 -16.13
N ASP A 449 -11.78 -6.61 -16.61
CA ASP A 449 -10.98 -6.01 -17.69
C ASP A 449 -9.65 -5.50 -17.12
N LEU A 450 -8.81 -6.44 -16.67
CA LEU A 450 -7.59 -6.18 -15.91
C LEU A 450 -6.36 -6.09 -16.81
N ASP A 451 -5.51 -5.12 -16.53
CA ASP A 451 -4.11 -5.06 -16.96
C ASP A 451 -3.35 -4.10 -16.04
N THR A 452 -2.02 -4.06 -16.19
CA THR A 452 -1.15 -3.26 -15.33
C THR A 452 -1.25 -1.75 -15.54
N ALA A 453 -2.07 -1.28 -16.48
CA ALA A 453 -2.31 0.13 -16.75
C ALA A 453 -3.74 0.56 -16.39
N LEU A 454 -4.48 -0.28 -15.64
CA LEU A 454 -5.88 -0.02 -15.29
C LEU A 454 -6.07 1.32 -14.57
N ILE A 455 -5.18 1.65 -13.62
CA ILE A 455 -5.31 2.89 -12.84
C ILE A 455 -5.14 4.12 -13.73
N GLU A 456 -4.16 4.10 -14.65
CA GLU A 456 -3.94 5.16 -15.62
C GLU A 456 -5.07 5.24 -16.64
N ARG A 457 -5.61 4.10 -17.11
CA ARG A 457 -6.71 4.04 -18.08
C ARG A 457 -8.02 4.57 -17.49
N GLU A 458 -8.31 4.25 -16.25
CA GLU A 458 -9.56 4.63 -15.57
C GLU A 458 -9.43 5.97 -14.80
N HIS A 459 -8.45 6.82 -15.14
CA HIS A 459 -8.13 8.05 -14.40
C HIS A 459 -9.36 8.90 -14.05
N ALA A 460 -10.24 9.16 -15.03
CA ALA A 460 -11.44 9.96 -14.80
C ALA A 460 -12.37 9.36 -13.72
N ALA A 461 -12.59 8.05 -13.75
CA ALA A 461 -13.42 7.37 -12.75
C ALA A 461 -12.75 7.33 -11.36
N LEU A 462 -11.42 7.32 -11.31
CA LEU A 462 -10.65 7.10 -10.09
C LEU A 462 -10.19 8.38 -9.38
N PHE A 463 -10.09 9.52 -10.07
CA PHE A 463 -9.59 10.78 -9.50
C PHE A 463 -10.57 11.95 -9.65
N GLU A 464 -11.51 11.90 -10.60
CA GLU A 464 -12.46 13.00 -10.85
C GLU A 464 -13.86 12.74 -10.26
N ALA A 465 -13.99 11.69 -9.43
CA ALA A 465 -15.23 11.40 -8.72
C ALA A 465 -15.60 12.55 -7.75
N PRO A 466 -16.88 12.99 -7.74
CA PRO A 466 -17.29 14.09 -6.88
C PRO A 466 -17.10 13.74 -5.40
N PRO A 467 -16.62 14.69 -4.57
CA PRO A 467 -16.50 14.46 -3.14
C PRO A 467 -17.89 14.38 -2.48
N LEU A 468 -17.93 13.98 -1.20
CA LEU A 468 -19.15 14.04 -0.41
C LEU A 468 -19.74 15.47 -0.50
N PRO A 469 -21.03 15.68 -0.84
CA PRO A 469 -21.60 17.02 -0.94
C PRO A 469 -21.54 17.79 0.38
N ASP A 470 -21.31 19.10 0.32
CA ASP A 470 -21.18 19.94 1.53
C ASP A 470 -22.40 19.87 2.44
N ALA A 471 -23.60 19.82 1.87
CA ALA A 471 -24.84 19.68 2.64
C ALA A 471 -24.83 18.44 3.55
N TRP A 472 -24.30 17.32 3.05
CA TRP A 472 -24.17 16.08 3.82
C TRP A 472 -23.03 16.13 4.84
N ALA A 473 -21.88 16.73 4.49
CA ALA A 473 -20.78 16.91 5.43
C ALA A 473 -21.20 17.79 6.62
N VAL A 474 -21.89 18.89 6.35
CA VAL A 474 -22.47 19.79 7.35
C VAL A 474 -23.53 19.09 8.19
N ALA A 475 -24.49 18.40 7.56
CA ALA A 475 -25.55 17.69 8.26
C ALA A 475 -24.99 16.64 9.23
N ALA A 476 -23.90 15.97 8.85
CA ALA A 476 -23.21 15.00 9.67
C ALA A 476 -22.52 15.63 10.90
N VAL A 477 -21.75 16.71 10.70
CA VAL A 477 -21.11 17.46 11.80
C VAL A 477 -22.18 17.96 12.78
N ALA A 478 -23.29 18.48 12.26
CA ALA A 478 -24.41 18.95 13.07
C ALA A 478 -25.10 17.83 13.84
N ALA A 479 -25.37 16.68 13.20
CA ALA A 479 -25.91 15.51 13.86
C ALA A 479 -25.02 15.07 15.04
N HIS A 480 -23.71 15.02 14.81
CA HIS A 480 -22.73 14.69 15.83
C HIS A 480 -22.72 15.70 16.98
N ARG A 481 -22.75 17.00 16.68
CA ARG A 481 -22.75 18.07 17.69
C ARG A 481 -24.03 18.07 18.53
N LEU A 482 -25.19 17.94 17.88
CA LEU A 482 -26.48 17.87 18.57
C LEU A 482 -26.58 16.64 19.47
N ALA A 483 -26.05 15.49 19.03
CA ALA A 483 -26.00 14.28 19.85
C ALA A 483 -25.08 14.47 21.08
N ALA A 484 -23.90 15.07 20.90
CA ALA A 484 -22.98 15.35 22.00
C ALA A 484 -23.59 16.32 23.02
N GLU A 485 -24.30 17.35 22.56
CA GLU A 485 -24.98 18.31 23.43
C GLU A 485 -26.18 17.69 24.15
N ALA A 486 -26.99 16.88 23.45
CA ALA A 486 -28.12 16.18 24.06
C ALA A 486 -27.66 15.22 25.16
N ALA A 487 -26.46 14.63 25.04
CA ALA A 487 -25.87 13.79 26.08
C ALA A 487 -25.48 14.56 27.36
N LEU A 488 -25.45 15.90 27.32
CA LEU A 488 -25.23 16.77 28.48
C LEU A 488 -26.54 17.17 29.17
N GLU A 489 -27.70 16.75 28.65
CA GLU A 489 -28.99 17.00 29.33
C GLU A 489 -29.09 16.20 30.62
N ASP A 490 -29.60 16.84 31.67
CA ASP A 490 -29.91 16.22 32.94
C ASP A 490 -31.34 16.61 33.40
N ALA A 491 -31.61 16.54 34.70
CA ALA A 491 -32.91 16.90 35.25
C ALA A 491 -33.18 18.42 35.29
N ASP A 492 -32.17 19.27 35.12
CA ASP A 492 -32.33 20.72 35.06
C ASP A 492 -33.02 21.12 33.74
N PRO A 493 -34.17 21.81 33.77
CA PRO A 493 -34.81 22.30 32.54
C PRO A 493 -33.92 23.23 31.70
N TRP A 494 -32.89 23.87 32.27
CA TRP A 494 -31.94 24.69 31.52
C TRP A 494 -30.83 23.90 30.84
N SER A 495 -30.67 22.61 31.16
CA SER A 495 -29.77 21.72 30.44
C SER A 495 -30.33 21.31 29.07
N ARG A 496 -31.66 21.44 28.88
CA ARG A 496 -32.38 21.02 27.66
C ARG A 496 -31.83 21.70 26.42
N ARG A 497 -31.57 20.91 25.38
CA ARG A 497 -30.99 21.32 24.09
C ARG A 497 -32.03 21.29 22.97
N ASP A 498 -33.31 21.39 23.34
CA ASP A 498 -34.45 21.40 22.42
C ASP A 498 -34.55 22.70 21.59
N GLY A 499 -33.85 23.75 22.00
CA GLY A 499 -33.84 25.05 21.33
C GLY A 499 -35.05 25.90 21.69
N TRP A 500 -35.64 25.71 22.88
CA TRP A 500 -36.77 26.51 23.32
C TRP A 500 -36.47 28.02 23.31
N ARG A 501 -37.44 28.81 22.82
CA ARG A 501 -37.45 30.28 22.81
C ARG A 501 -38.87 30.76 23.08
N LEU A 502 -38.99 31.87 23.80
CA LEU A 502 -40.31 32.46 24.12
C LEU A 502 -41.04 32.99 22.86
N HIS A 503 -40.30 33.47 21.86
CA HIS A 503 -40.83 33.98 20.61
C HIS A 503 -39.88 33.65 19.44
N GLY A 504 -40.42 33.19 18.32
CA GLY A 504 -39.65 32.78 17.14
C GLY A 504 -39.03 31.38 17.28
N GLY A 505 -38.34 30.95 16.23
CA GLY A 505 -37.56 29.71 16.24
C GLY A 505 -36.12 29.96 16.73
N ALA A 506 -35.52 29.01 17.45
CA ALA A 506 -34.10 29.10 17.74
C ALA A 506 -33.30 28.96 16.45
N GLN A 507 -32.50 29.97 16.14
CA GLN A 507 -31.53 29.93 15.06
C GLN A 507 -30.12 29.75 15.65
N ARG A 508 -29.35 28.83 15.07
CA ARG A 508 -27.94 28.60 15.39
C ARG A 508 -27.13 28.59 14.11
N GLN A 509 -25.95 29.20 14.12
CA GLN A 509 -24.99 29.08 13.03
C GLN A 509 -23.79 28.24 13.51
N LEU A 510 -23.20 27.47 12.60
CA LEU A 510 -21.88 26.88 12.79
C LEU A 510 -20.93 27.55 11.79
N SER A 511 -19.69 27.77 12.19
CA SER A 511 -18.63 28.23 11.29
C SER A 511 -17.73 27.04 10.97
N LEU A 512 -17.89 26.50 9.77
CA LEU A 512 -17.17 25.32 9.31
C LEU A 512 -16.23 25.71 8.18
N GLN A 513 -15.17 24.94 7.99
CA GLN A 513 -14.25 25.06 6.87
C GLN A 513 -13.98 23.68 6.28
N ARG A 514 -13.89 23.61 4.95
CA ARG A 514 -13.53 22.40 4.23
C ARG A 514 -12.62 22.73 3.07
N GLY A 515 -11.41 22.16 3.05
CA GLY A 515 -10.44 22.41 1.97
C GLY A 515 -10.14 23.91 1.76
N GLY A 516 -10.10 24.69 2.85
CA GLY A 516 -9.93 26.15 2.81
C GLY A 516 -11.21 26.94 2.57
N GLN A 517 -12.28 26.33 2.06
CA GLN A 517 -13.56 27.00 1.81
C GLN A 517 -14.38 27.13 3.10
N ALA A 518 -14.80 28.35 3.43
CA ALA A 518 -15.70 28.60 4.55
C ALA A 518 -17.14 28.16 4.22
N LEU A 519 -17.76 27.46 5.15
CA LEU A 519 -19.14 27.00 5.13
C LEU A 519 -19.86 27.59 6.34
N GLN A 520 -20.96 28.31 6.11
CA GLN A 520 -21.73 28.98 7.17
C GLN A 520 -23.15 28.42 7.24
N PRO A 521 -23.33 27.16 7.69
CA PRO A 521 -24.65 26.59 7.84
C PRO A 521 -25.43 27.21 9.00
N SER A 522 -26.74 27.31 8.83
CA SER A 522 -27.66 27.69 9.89
C SER A 522 -28.72 26.62 10.14
N PHE A 523 -29.07 26.45 11.42
CA PHE A 523 -30.09 25.55 11.91
C PHE A 523 -31.21 26.37 12.50
N GLU A 524 -32.43 26.09 12.07
CA GLU A 524 -33.63 26.75 12.56
C GLU A 524 -34.56 25.70 13.17
N ARG A 525 -34.87 25.85 14.46
CA ARG A 525 -35.91 25.07 15.14
C ARG A 525 -37.26 25.72 14.87
N LEU A 526 -38.16 25.01 14.19
CA LEU A 526 -39.52 25.44 13.89
C LEU A 526 -40.45 25.24 15.09
N HIS A 527 -41.61 25.91 15.08
CA HIS A 527 -42.58 25.86 16.18
C HIS A 527 -43.23 24.48 16.35
N ASP A 528 -43.26 23.66 15.30
CA ASP A 528 -43.74 22.29 15.32
C ASP A 528 -42.67 21.29 15.80
N GLY A 529 -41.49 21.77 16.22
CA GLY A 529 -40.35 20.97 16.65
C GLY A 529 -39.42 20.53 15.53
N GLY A 530 -39.77 20.76 14.26
CA GLY A 530 -38.92 20.44 13.12
C GLY A 530 -37.60 21.22 13.14
N THR A 531 -36.54 20.67 12.53
CA THR A 531 -35.31 21.43 12.24
C THR A 531 -35.23 21.70 10.75
N VAL A 532 -34.75 22.87 10.38
CA VAL A 532 -34.31 23.18 9.02
C VAL A 532 -32.81 23.44 9.03
N LEU A 533 -32.06 22.73 8.19
CA LEU A 533 -30.68 23.06 7.85
C LEU A 533 -30.69 23.97 6.62
N ALA A 534 -29.93 25.07 6.66
CA ALA A 534 -29.73 25.95 5.52
C ALA A 534 -28.25 26.17 5.23
N LEU A 535 -27.86 26.07 3.96
CA LEU A 535 -26.49 26.30 3.48
C LEU A 535 -26.55 26.87 2.05
N GLY A 536 -25.80 27.94 1.76
CA GLY A 536 -25.70 28.49 0.40
C GLY A 536 -27.04 28.91 -0.22
N GLY A 537 -28.00 29.38 0.59
CA GLY A 537 -29.35 29.76 0.15
C GLY A 537 -30.33 28.59 -0.04
N GLN A 538 -29.87 27.34 0.08
CA GLN A 538 -30.70 26.14 0.07
C GLN A 538 -31.19 25.80 1.49
N ARG A 539 -32.36 25.18 1.60
CA ARG A 539 -33.00 24.80 2.87
C ARG A 539 -33.54 23.38 2.79
N TRP A 540 -33.28 22.59 3.83
CA TRP A 540 -33.73 21.20 3.94
C TRP A 540 -34.34 20.94 5.31
N ALA A 541 -35.43 20.17 5.35
CA ALA A 541 -35.85 19.55 6.60
C ALA A 541 -34.71 18.65 7.11
N PHE A 542 -34.35 18.78 8.38
CA PHE A 542 -33.24 18.08 8.99
C PHE A 542 -33.69 17.37 10.26
N ALA A 543 -33.36 16.09 10.35
CA ALA A 543 -33.50 15.29 11.55
C ALA A 543 -32.29 14.36 11.68
N ALA A 544 -31.86 14.11 12.90
CA ALA A 544 -30.78 13.20 13.19
C ALA A 544 -31.07 12.39 14.45
N ARG A 545 -30.66 11.13 14.45
CA ARG A 545 -30.71 10.25 15.61
C ARG A 545 -29.36 9.58 15.79
N ALA A 546 -28.78 9.70 16.98
CA ALA A 546 -27.56 8.99 17.34
C ALA A 546 -27.83 7.48 17.41
N LEU A 547 -26.93 6.69 16.82
CA LEU A 547 -26.95 5.22 16.84
C LEU A 547 -25.85 4.63 17.76
N GLY A 548 -25.01 5.48 18.37
CA GLY A 548 -23.84 5.09 19.15
C GLY A 548 -22.55 5.03 18.33
N ASP A 549 -21.41 5.09 19.02
CA ASP A 549 -20.05 4.99 18.44
C ASP A 549 -19.76 5.97 17.31
N GLY A 550 -20.31 7.19 17.42
CA GLY A 550 -20.17 8.23 16.39
C GLY A 550 -21.02 8.01 15.13
N ARG A 551 -21.90 7.00 15.11
CA ARG A 551 -22.84 6.76 14.01
C ARG A 551 -24.14 7.53 14.21
N HIS A 552 -24.66 8.06 13.11
CA HIS A 552 -25.85 8.88 13.07
C HIS A 552 -26.74 8.47 11.91
N ASP A 553 -28.04 8.42 12.18
CA ASP A 553 -29.10 8.26 11.21
C ASP A 553 -29.62 9.65 10.86
N VAL A 554 -29.26 10.16 9.68
CA VAL A 554 -29.46 11.56 9.28
C VAL A 554 -30.45 11.63 8.13
N SER A 555 -31.52 12.39 8.31
CA SER A 555 -32.47 12.75 7.27
C SER A 555 -32.24 14.19 6.84
N LEU A 556 -32.07 14.39 5.53
CA LEU A 556 -31.86 15.70 4.92
C LEU A 556 -32.79 15.84 3.70
N GLY A 557 -33.83 16.66 3.83
CA GLY A 557 -34.89 16.74 2.84
C GLY A 557 -35.66 15.43 2.74
N THR A 558 -35.68 14.83 1.55
CA THR A 558 -36.33 13.53 1.28
C THR A 558 -35.36 12.34 1.39
N GLU A 559 -34.08 12.60 1.61
CA GLU A 559 -33.04 11.57 1.67
C GLU A 559 -32.69 11.22 3.11
N ARG A 560 -32.20 9.99 3.32
CA ARG A 560 -31.79 9.48 4.62
C ARG A 560 -30.56 8.60 4.48
N LEU A 561 -29.51 8.91 5.24
CA LEU A 561 -28.25 8.18 5.24
C LEU A 561 -27.81 7.83 6.66
N THR A 562 -27.11 6.70 6.79
CA THR A 562 -26.30 6.42 7.98
C THR A 562 -24.90 6.95 7.77
N ILE A 563 -24.42 7.80 8.67
CA ILE A 563 -23.13 8.48 8.56
C ILE A 563 -22.34 8.30 9.86
N SER A 564 -21.04 8.05 9.73
CA SER A 564 -20.13 7.99 10.88
C SER A 564 -19.33 9.28 10.97
N VAL A 565 -19.26 9.85 12.17
CA VAL A 565 -18.54 11.10 12.44
C VAL A 565 -17.66 10.91 13.66
N TYR A 566 -16.38 11.20 13.49
CA TYR A 566 -15.39 11.21 14.56
C TYR A 566 -14.76 12.60 14.63
N ASN A 567 -14.41 13.05 15.84
CA ASN A 567 -13.73 14.33 16.01
C ASN A 567 -12.51 14.24 16.95
N ARG A 568 -11.56 15.14 16.71
CA ARG A 568 -10.43 15.44 17.59
C ARG A 568 -10.29 16.94 17.67
N GLY A 569 -10.69 17.51 18.80
CA GLY A 569 -10.86 18.96 18.92
C GLY A 569 -11.89 19.46 17.91
N GLU A 570 -11.48 20.44 17.13
CA GLU A 570 -12.28 21.14 16.11
C GLU A 570 -12.33 20.43 14.76
N ARG A 571 -11.52 19.38 14.56
CA ARG A 571 -11.49 18.63 13.30
C ARG A 571 -12.46 17.45 13.37
N PHE A 572 -13.34 17.36 12.38
CA PHE A 572 -14.33 16.31 12.17
C PHE A 572 -14.00 15.49 10.91
N ALA A 573 -13.99 14.18 11.04
CA ALA A 573 -13.95 13.24 9.92
C ALA A 573 -15.33 12.60 9.73
N VAL A 574 -15.92 12.84 8.56
CA VAL A 574 -17.23 12.37 8.15
C VAL A 574 -17.06 11.23 7.15
N PHE A 575 -17.71 10.09 7.40
CA PHE A 575 -17.69 8.91 6.54
C PHE A 575 -19.11 8.47 6.18
N ALA A 576 -19.40 8.42 4.89
CA ALA A 576 -20.69 8.02 4.34
C ALA A 576 -20.51 7.07 3.14
N GLU A 577 -21.62 6.47 2.69
CA GLU A 577 -21.65 5.64 1.49
C GLU A 577 -21.26 6.42 0.23
N ALA A 578 -21.67 7.68 0.11
CA ALA A 578 -21.31 8.52 -1.04
C ALA A 578 -19.85 9.04 -1.01
N GLY A 579 -19.14 8.92 0.12
CA GLY A 579 -17.77 9.41 0.25
C GLY A 579 -17.42 9.85 1.67
N SER A 580 -16.30 10.53 1.82
CA SER A 580 -15.83 11.07 3.10
C SER A 580 -15.43 12.54 2.99
N ALA A 581 -15.37 13.22 4.13
CA ALA A 581 -14.92 14.61 4.23
C ALA A 581 -14.16 14.85 5.54
N LEU A 582 -13.17 15.73 5.48
CA LEU A 582 -12.61 16.39 6.66
C LEU A 582 -13.20 17.79 6.73
N VAL A 583 -13.74 18.15 7.88
CA VAL A 583 -14.38 19.44 8.15
C VAL A 583 -13.79 19.99 9.44
N ASP A 584 -13.32 21.23 9.40
CA ASP A 584 -12.80 21.94 10.56
C ASP A 584 -13.89 22.89 11.07
N GLU A 585 -14.20 22.88 12.36
CA GLU A 585 -15.11 23.83 13.01
C GLU A 585 -14.28 25.01 13.54
N LEU A 586 -14.40 26.16 12.91
CA LEU A 586 -13.67 27.36 13.32
C LEU A 586 -14.35 27.95 14.56
N ASP A 587 -13.63 28.06 15.68
CA ASP A 587 -14.05 28.92 16.78
C ASP A 587 -13.69 30.39 16.44
N PRO A 588 -14.68 31.25 16.16
CA PRO A 588 -14.43 32.65 15.79
C PRO A 588 -13.79 33.46 16.91
N LEU A 589 -13.89 33.02 18.17
CA LEU A 589 -13.28 33.69 19.33
C LEU A 589 -11.82 33.26 19.54
N ALA A 590 -11.45 32.03 19.15
CA ALA A 590 -10.10 31.51 19.29
C ALA A 590 -9.15 32.00 18.17
N HIS A 591 -9.67 32.18 16.95
CA HIS A 591 -8.84 32.48 15.76
C HIS A 591 -8.72 33.97 15.38
N ALA A 592 -9.18 34.89 16.24
CA ALA A 592 -9.07 36.33 15.99
C ALA A 592 -7.63 36.88 15.91
N ALA A 593 -6.61 36.06 16.25
CA ALA A 593 -5.20 36.47 16.33
C ALA A 593 -4.29 35.99 15.17
N ASP A 594 -4.72 35.05 14.32
CA ASP A 594 -3.80 34.29 13.45
C ASP A 594 -3.69 34.77 11.98
N HIS A 595 -4.42 35.82 11.59
CA HIS A 595 -4.40 36.29 10.19
C HIS A 595 -3.23 37.24 9.89
N ALA A 596 -2.00 36.70 9.77
CA ALA A 596 -0.88 37.41 9.15
C ALA A 596 0.11 36.48 8.42
N GLY A 597 0.03 36.46 7.07
CA GLY A 597 1.18 36.23 6.17
C GLY A 597 1.29 34.84 5.51
N ALA A 598 0.85 34.72 4.26
CA ALA A 598 1.05 33.51 3.43
C ALA A 598 1.24 33.80 1.92
N GLU A 599 1.96 34.85 1.54
CA GLU A 599 2.43 35.04 0.16
C GLU A 599 3.96 34.89 0.11
N GLY A 600 4.48 33.96 -0.71
CA GLY A 600 5.92 33.77 -0.98
C GLY A 600 6.60 32.53 -0.34
N ARG A 601 5.87 31.74 0.45
CA ARG A 601 6.41 30.56 1.16
C ARG A 601 6.27 29.29 0.33
N LEU A 602 7.39 28.60 0.07
CA LEU A 602 7.34 27.27 -0.55
C LEU A 602 7.52 26.22 0.55
N THR A 603 6.47 25.43 0.79
CA THR A 603 6.43 24.45 1.87
C THR A 603 6.67 23.02 1.37
N ALA A 604 7.10 22.15 2.27
CA ALA A 604 7.29 20.73 2.01
C ALA A 604 5.95 20.09 1.66
N PRO A 605 5.77 19.54 0.44
CA PRO A 605 4.51 18.93 0.02
C PRO A 605 4.26 17.59 0.69
N MET A 606 5.29 17.04 1.35
CA MET A 606 5.26 15.81 2.10
C MET A 606 6.29 15.87 3.23
N PRO A 607 6.08 15.12 4.32
CA PRO A 607 7.10 14.94 5.34
C PRO A 607 8.21 14.03 4.80
N GLY A 608 9.47 14.40 4.98
CA GLY A 608 10.58 13.65 4.42
C GLY A 608 11.94 14.27 4.70
N LYS A 609 12.98 13.56 4.29
CA LYS A 609 14.36 14.00 4.39
C LYS A 609 14.74 14.88 3.20
N MET A 610 15.40 15.99 3.44
CA MET A 610 15.96 16.82 2.38
C MET A 610 17.16 16.12 1.72
N VAL A 611 17.04 15.72 0.46
CA VAL A 611 18.11 15.01 -0.27
C VAL A 611 19.05 15.99 -0.95
N SER A 612 18.51 17.02 -1.58
CA SER A 612 19.32 18.04 -2.26
C SER A 612 18.52 19.31 -2.53
N PHE A 613 19.22 20.45 -2.59
CA PHE A 613 18.71 21.65 -3.24
C PHE A 613 19.35 21.77 -4.62
N LEU A 614 18.51 21.92 -5.64
CA LEU A 614 18.89 22.09 -7.04
C LEU A 614 19.08 23.57 -7.42
N ALA A 615 18.52 24.47 -6.61
CA ALA A 615 18.70 25.92 -6.71
C ALA A 615 19.45 26.47 -5.49
N ARG A 616 20.19 27.56 -5.68
CA ARG A 616 20.93 28.28 -4.63
C ARG A 616 20.25 29.60 -4.31
N VAL A 617 20.50 30.12 -3.12
CA VAL A 617 20.11 31.48 -2.76
C VAL A 617 20.68 32.47 -3.78
N GLY A 618 19.81 33.31 -4.34
CA GLY A 618 20.10 34.28 -5.39
C GLY A 618 19.80 33.80 -6.82
N ASP A 619 19.49 32.52 -7.03
CA ASP A 619 19.18 32.00 -8.36
C ASP A 619 17.81 32.49 -8.84
N ALA A 620 17.77 32.98 -10.09
CA ALA A 620 16.51 33.24 -10.78
C ALA A 620 15.95 31.92 -11.32
N VAL A 621 14.70 31.62 -10.96
CA VAL A 621 14.04 30.35 -11.28
C VAL A 621 12.79 30.61 -12.09
N LYS A 622 12.51 29.73 -13.06
CA LYS A 622 11.28 29.77 -13.85
C LYS A 622 10.23 28.84 -13.27
N ARG A 623 8.95 29.15 -13.50
CA ARG A 623 7.83 28.26 -13.19
C ARG A 623 8.10 26.84 -13.73
N GLY A 624 7.93 25.84 -12.88
CA GLY A 624 8.17 24.43 -13.17
C GLY A 624 9.62 23.97 -13.02
N GLN A 625 10.56 24.89 -12.77
CA GLN A 625 11.97 24.52 -12.55
C GLN A 625 12.13 23.76 -11.23
N PRO A 626 12.80 22.58 -11.23
CA PRO A 626 13.15 21.85 -10.02
C PRO A 626 13.99 22.70 -9.05
N LEU A 627 13.60 22.73 -7.77
CA LEU A 627 14.26 23.52 -6.73
C LEU A 627 14.89 22.65 -5.63
N ALA A 628 14.22 21.58 -5.23
CA ALA A 628 14.69 20.67 -4.19
C ALA A 628 14.21 19.24 -4.45
N VAL A 629 14.93 18.26 -3.90
CA VAL A 629 14.55 16.85 -3.90
C VAL A 629 14.43 16.38 -2.46
N MET A 630 13.30 15.78 -2.13
CA MET A 630 13.02 15.17 -0.82
C MET A 630 12.85 13.66 -0.97
N GLU A 631 13.20 12.91 0.07
CA GLU A 631 13.01 11.46 0.14
C GLU A 631 12.17 11.11 1.37
N ALA A 632 11.14 10.30 1.17
CA ALA A 632 10.42 9.67 2.27
C ALA A 632 9.90 8.30 1.82
N MET A 633 9.96 7.32 2.73
CA MET A 633 9.38 5.99 2.51
C MET A 633 9.87 5.35 1.19
N LYS A 634 11.16 5.52 0.88
CA LYS A 634 11.87 5.06 -0.34
C LYS A 634 11.42 5.71 -1.66
N MET A 635 10.67 6.81 -1.58
CA MET A 635 10.27 7.60 -2.73
C MET A 635 10.95 8.97 -2.72
N GLU A 636 11.54 9.35 -3.85
CA GLU A 636 12.04 10.71 -4.08
C GLU A 636 10.95 11.57 -4.73
N HIS A 637 10.85 12.82 -4.29
CA HIS A 637 9.95 13.82 -4.84
C HIS A 637 10.69 15.12 -5.11
N THR A 638 10.54 15.64 -6.32
CA THR A 638 11.12 16.91 -6.75
C THR A 638 10.12 18.04 -6.54
N VAL A 639 10.47 19.00 -5.68
CA VAL A 639 9.72 20.24 -5.46
C VAL A 639 10.12 21.24 -6.53
N SER A 640 9.16 21.74 -7.30
CA SER A 640 9.37 22.69 -8.40
C SER A 640 8.79 24.07 -8.10
N ALA A 641 9.34 25.10 -8.76
CA ALA A 641 8.90 26.49 -8.61
C ALA A 641 7.46 26.69 -9.11
N PRO A 642 6.54 27.28 -8.31
CA PRO A 642 5.15 27.50 -8.70
C PRO A 642 4.98 28.67 -9.68
N HIS A 643 5.91 29.62 -9.65
CA HIS A 643 5.98 30.80 -10.52
C HIS A 643 7.45 31.21 -10.74
N ASP A 644 7.67 32.16 -11.64
CA ASP A 644 8.99 32.78 -11.82
C ASP A 644 9.36 33.59 -10.57
N GLY A 645 10.63 33.56 -10.17
CA GLY A 645 11.08 34.24 -8.95
C GLY A 645 12.57 34.15 -8.71
N VAL A 646 13.01 34.65 -7.56
CA VAL A 646 14.41 34.51 -7.09
C VAL A 646 14.40 33.77 -5.76
N VAL A 647 15.27 32.78 -5.59
CA VAL A 647 15.41 32.06 -4.32
C VAL A 647 16.04 32.99 -3.29
N GLU A 648 15.29 33.38 -2.26
CA GLU A 648 15.77 34.30 -1.23
C GLU A 648 16.45 33.59 -0.07
N GLU A 649 15.91 32.43 0.32
CA GLU A 649 16.34 31.73 1.52
C GLU A 649 16.08 30.22 1.37
N LEU A 650 16.99 29.40 1.88
CA LEU A 650 16.82 27.96 2.05
C LEU A 650 16.80 27.68 3.56
N LEU A 651 15.73 27.08 4.07
CA LEU A 651 15.46 26.98 5.51
C LEU A 651 15.91 25.67 6.16
N TYR A 652 16.40 24.73 5.36
CA TYR A 652 16.89 23.42 5.81
C TYR A 652 18.23 23.08 5.16
N ALA A 653 19.02 22.25 5.82
CA ALA A 653 20.23 21.66 5.25
C ALA A 653 19.91 20.33 4.53
N VAL A 654 20.78 19.94 3.60
CA VAL A 654 20.74 18.58 3.04
C VAL A 654 20.99 17.57 4.16
N GLY A 655 20.07 16.64 4.33
CA GLY A 655 20.07 15.67 5.41
C GLY A 655 18.97 15.87 6.45
N ASP A 656 18.40 17.08 6.55
CA ASP A 656 17.42 17.41 7.58
C ASP A 656 16.07 16.74 7.35
N GLN A 657 15.39 16.41 8.44
CA GLN A 657 14.03 15.90 8.42
C GLN A 657 13.04 17.06 8.46
N VAL A 658 12.12 17.09 7.49
CA VAL A 658 11.11 18.15 7.35
C VAL A 658 9.72 17.55 7.52
N ALA A 659 8.86 18.23 8.28
CA ALA A 659 7.45 17.88 8.40
C ALA A 659 6.66 18.41 7.19
N GLU A 660 5.51 17.80 6.90
CA GLU A 660 4.57 18.34 5.90
C GLU A 660 4.18 19.78 6.24
N GLY A 661 4.16 20.66 5.24
CA GLY A 661 3.89 22.09 5.43
C GLY A 661 5.07 22.89 6.00
N GLY A 662 6.20 22.26 6.34
CA GLY A 662 7.41 22.96 6.75
C GLY A 662 7.95 23.84 5.63
N GLU A 663 8.20 25.12 5.90
CA GLU A 663 8.69 26.08 4.90
C GLU A 663 10.11 25.69 4.43
N LEU A 664 10.26 25.26 3.18
CA LEU A 664 11.54 24.77 2.62
C LEU A 664 12.44 25.90 2.17
N LEU A 665 11.85 26.83 1.43
CA LEU A 665 12.54 27.96 0.83
C LEU A 665 11.57 29.11 0.59
N ARG A 666 12.12 30.32 0.46
CA ARG A 666 11.37 31.52 0.09
C ARG A 666 11.67 31.94 -1.33
N LEU A 667 10.62 32.25 -2.07
CA LEU A 667 10.73 32.83 -3.41
C LEU A 667 10.32 34.30 -3.37
N GLY A 668 11.28 35.16 -3.67
CA GLY A 668 11.06 36.57 -3.94
C GLY A 668 10.51 36.80 -5.35
N PRO A 669 9.87 37.97 -5.59
CA PRO A 669 9.40 38.34 -6.91
C PRO A 669 10.55 38.42 -7.91
N ALA A 670 10.29 38.03 -9.17
CA ALA A 670 11.27 38.12 -10.24
C ALA A 670 11.75 39.58 -10.40
N ARG A 671 13.08 39.81 -10.37
CA ARG A 671 13.64 41.14 -10.61
C ARG A 671 13.21 41.61 -12.01
N PRO A 672 12.65 42.83 -12.16
CA PRO A 672 12.35 43.36 -13.48
C PRO A 672 13.65 43.44 -14.30
N ALA A 673 13.59 42.99 -15.55
CA ALA A 673 14.70 43.13 -16.48
C ALA A 673 15.03 44.62 -16.63
N ALA A 674 16.28 44.98 -16.36
CA ALA A 674 16.82 46.33 -16.52
C ALA A 674 17.05 46.66 -18.00
#